data_AF-A0A3N0LYZ4-F1
#
_entry.id   AF-A0A3N0LYZ4-F1
#
_cell.length_a   1.000
_cell.length_b   1.000
_cell.length_c   1.000
_cell.angle_alpha   90.00
_cell.angle_beta   90.00
_cell.angle_gamma   90.00
#
_symmetry.space_group_name_H-M   'P 1'
#
loop_
_entity.id
_entity.type
_entity.pdbx_description
1 polymer ?
#
loop_
_entity_poly.entity_id
_entity_poly.type
_entity_poly.pdbx_seq_one_letter_code
_entity_poly.pdbx_strand_id
1 'polypeptide(L)'
;MPLSPQLQQHWQTVADRLPTDFPVAELSPQARSVMAFSDFVEQSVIAQPGWLNELADSAPAAEEWRHYEAWLQERLQAVTDEAGLMRELRLFRRQMMVRIAWAQALSLVREEETLQQLSVLAETLIVAARDWLYAACCKEWGTPCNAEGQPQPLLILGMGKLGGGELNFSSDIDLIFAWPEHGATRGGRRELDNAQFFTRLGQRLIKALDQPTQDGFVYRVDMRLRPFGDSGPLVLSFAALEDYYQEQGRDWERYAMVKARIMGDNDGAYASELRAMLRPFVFRRYIDFSVIQSLRNMKGMIAREVRRRGLKDNIKLGAGGIREIEFIVQVFQLIRGGREPALQQRALLPTLAAIDELHLLPEGDATLLRAAYLFLRRLENLLQSINDEQTQTLPQDELNRARLAWGMHTDDWETLSAQLANHMANVRRVFNELIGDDEAQSPDEQLAEYWRELWQDALEEDDASPALAHLNDADRRSVLALIADFRKELDRRTIGPRGRQVLDQLMPHLLSEICSRADAPLPLARITPLLTGIVTRTTYLELLSEFPGALKHLITLCAASPMVASQLARHPLLLDELLDPNTLYQPTATDAYRDELRQYLLRVPEEDEEQQLEALRQFKQAQQLHIAAADIAGTLPVMKVSDHLTWLAEAILDAVVQQAWGQMVARYGLPTHLHDRQGRGFAVVGYGKLGGWELGYSSDLDLVFLHDCPAEVMTDGEREIDGRQFYLRLAQRIMHLFSTRTSSGILYEVDARLRPSGAAGMLVTTADAFADYQQNEAWTWEHQALVRARVVYGDPALQARFDAIRRDILTTPREGATLQTEVREMREKMRAHLGNKHPNRFDIKADAGGITDIEFITQYLVLRYASDKPKLTRWSDNVRILELLAQNDIMDEEEARALTHAYTTLRDALHHLALQELPGHVAPEAFSREREQVSASWQKWLMA
;
A
#
# COMPACT_ATOMS: atom_id res chain seq x y z
N MET A 1 -4.71 22.66 56.58
CA MET A 1 -3.53 22.40 57.43
C MET A 1 -2.63 23.63 57.44
N PRO A 2 -1.86 23.88 58.51
CA PRO A 2 -0.78 24.88 58.46
C PRO A 2 0.24 24.49 57.36
N LEU A 3 0.90 25.49 56.77
CA LEU A 3 1.95 25.26 55.78
C LEU A 3 3.13 24.49 56.41
N SER A 4 3.73 23.56 55.67
CA SER A 4 4.97 22.89 56.07
C SER A 4 6.15 23.90 56.14
N PRO A 5 7.25 23.60 56.84
CA PRO A 5 8.40 24.50 56.93
C PRO A 5 8.92 24.95 55.56
N GLN A 6 8.95 24.04 54.58
CA GLN A 6 9.37 24.31 53.21
C GLN A 6 8.42 25.31 52.52
N LEU A 7 7.09 25.14 52.67
CA LEU A 7 6.11 26.07 52.10
C LEU A 7 6.10 27.43 52.81
N GLN A 8 6.39 27.47 54.12
CA GLN A 8 6.55 28.73 54.85
C GLN A 8 7.76 29.52 54.36
N GLN A 9 8.89 28.84 54.12
CA GLN A 9 10.09 29.46 53.56
C GLN A 9 9.86 29.94 52.13
N HIS A 10 9.16 29.15 51.32
CA HIS A 10 8.80 29.54 49.96
C HIS A 10 7.86 30.76 49.96
N TRP A 11 6.84 30.79 50.83
CA TRP A 11 5.97 31.95 51.01
C TRP A 11 6.75 33.23 51.34
N GLN A 12 7.78 33.17 52.20
CA GLN A 12 8.62 34.33 52.48
C GLN A 12 9.29 34.86 51.21
N THR A 13 9.79 33.95 50.37
CA THR A 13 10.41 34.31 49.08
C THR A 13 9.41 34.92 48.10
N VAL A 14 8.18 34.42 48.06
CA VAL A 14 7.08 34.99 47.26
C VAL A 14 6.73 36.39 47.77
N ALA A 15 6.52 36.53 49.07
CA ALA A 15 6.17 37.80 49.71
C ALA A 15 7.19 38.91 49.42
N ASP A 16 8.49 38.58 49.40
CA ASP A 16 9.58 39.51 49.08
C ASP A 16 9.62 39.95 47.61
N ARG A 17 8.97 39.20 46.70
CA ARG A 17 8.93 39.47 45.26
C ARG A 17 7.66 40.19 44.79
N LEU A 18 6.66 40.32 45.66
CA LEU A 18 5.41 40.99 45.31
C LEU A 18 5.65 42.48 45.02
N PRO A 19 4.88 43.09 44.08
CA PRO A 19 4.95 44.53 43.82
C PRO A 19 4.79 45.35 45.11
N THR A 20 5.49 46.48 45.21
CA THR A 20 5.49 47.33 46.42
C THR A 20 4.11 47.87 46.81
N ASP A 21 3.21 47.96 45.84
CA ASP A 21 1.82 48.40 45.96
C ASP A 21 0.83 47.23 46.16
N PHE A 22 1.31 45.98 46.22
CA PHE A 22 0.48 44.82 46.49
C PHE A 22 0.14 44.70 47.99
N PRO A 23 -1.13 44.48 48.38
CA PRO A 23 -1.57 44.57 49.78
C PRO A 23 -1.25 43.32 50.61
N VAL A 24 0.04 42.99 50.77
CA VAL A 24 0.52 41.77 51.46
C VAL A 24 -0.02 41.64 52.89
N ALA A 25 -0.14 42.76 53.61
CA ALA A 25 -0.62 42.79 55.00
C ALA A 25 -2.11 42.41 55.12
N GLU A 26 -2.90 42.61 54.07
CA GLU A 26 -4.34 42.35 54.03
C GLU A 26 -4.68 40.93 53.56
N LEU A 27 -3.68 40.17 53.08
CA LEU A 27 -3.87 38.78 52.64
C LEU A 27 -4.26 37.85 53.79
N SER A 28 -5.40 37.17 53.62
CA SER A 28 -5.85 36.12 54.54
C SER A 28 -4.87 34.94 54.61
N PRO A 29 -4.83 34.15 55.71
CA PRO A 29 -3.97 32.97 55.80
C PRO A 29 -4.19 31.95 54.67
N GLN A 30 -5.43 31.85 54.18
CA GLN A 30 -5.80 31.01 53.05
C GLN A 30 -5.17 31.53 51.76
N ALA A 31 -5.24 32.85 51.50
CA ALA A 31 -4.63 33.46 50.32
C ALA A 31 -3.13 33.21 50.27
N ARG A 32 -2.44 33.38 51.41
CA ARG A 32 -0.99 33.08 51.53
C ARG A 32 -0.69 31.61 51.22
N SER A 33 -1.57 30.71 51.67
CA SER A 33 -1.38 29.27 51.46
C SER A 33 -1.56 28.88 49.99
N VAL A 34 -2.58 29.41 49.31
CA VAL A 34 -2.82 29.13 47.88
C VAL A 34 -1.71 29.73 47.02
N MET A 35 -1.28 30.97 47.28
CA MET A 35 -0.17 31.59 46.55
C MET A 35 1.17 30.88 46.80
N ALA A 36 1.40 30.32 47.98
CA ALA A 36 2.59 29.48 48.23
C ALA A 36 2.51 28.11 47.52
N PHE A 37 1.30 27.61 47.28
CA PHE A 37 1.05 26.35 46.61
C PHE A 37 1.14 26.44 45.08
N SER A 38 0.59 27.50 44.47
CA SER A 38 0.46 27.63 43.02
C SER A 38 1.07 28.93 42.50
N ASP A 39 2.14 28.79 41.72
CA ASP A 39 2.78 29.88 41.00
C ASP A 39 1.82 30.45 39.93
N PHE A 40 0.96 29.61 39.34
CA PHE A 40 -0.09 30.05 38.42
C PHE A 40 -1.07 31.02 39.08
N VAL A 41 -1.58 30.68 40.27
CA VAL A 41 -2.50 31.56 41.02
C VAL A 41 -1.77 32.84 41.43
N GLU A 42 -0.56 32.73 41.98
CA GLU A 42 0.28 33.87 42.37
C GLU A 42 0.43 34.87 41.21
N GLN A 43 0.93 34.42 40.06
CA GLN A 43 1.16 35.29 38.90
C GLN A 43 -0.15 35.89 38.38
N SER A 44 -1.24 35.13 38.40
CA SER A 44 -2.55 35.57 37.94
C SER A 44 -3.13 36.69 38.82
N VAL A 45 -3.02 36.57 40.15
CA VAL A 45 -3.51 37.61 41.07
C VAL A 45 -2.58 38.82 41.14
N ILE A 46 -1.28 38.65 40.89
CA ILE A 46 -0.36 39.79 40.71
C ILE A 46 -0.77 40.61 39.48
N ALA A 47 -1.09 39.93 38.37
CA ALA A 47 -1.53 40.60 37.15
C ALA A 47 -2.93 41.21 37.26
N GLN A 48 -3.79 40.67 38.14
CA GLN A 48 -5.17 41.13 38.37
C GLN A 48 -5.51 41.14 39.88
N PRO A 49 -5.00 42.13 40.65
CA PRO A 49 -5.17 42.15 42.11
C PRO A 49 -6.62 42.18 42.59
N GLY A 50 -7.54 42.71 41.77
CA GLY A 50 -8.97 42.75 42.07
C GLY A 50 -9.60 41.36 42.27
N TRP A 51 -9.03 40.31 41.68
CA TRP A 51 -9.55 38.93 41.84
C TRP A 51 -9.43 38.41 43.28
N LEU A 52 -8.49 38.94 44.08
CA LEU A 52 -8.41 38.61 45.50
C LEU A 52 -9.61 39.14 46.28
N ASN A 53 -10.07 40.36 45.96
CA ASN A 53 -11.26 40.93 46.58
C ASN A 53 -12.50 40.14 46.16
N GLU A 54 -12.62 39.77 44.89
CA GLU A 54 -13.72 38.94 44.40
C GLU A 54 -13.76 37.56 45.05
N LEU A 55 -12.59 36.93 45.30
CA LEU A 55 -12.49 35.65 46.01
C LEU A 55 -12.86 35.79 47.50
N ALA A 56 -12.58 36.94 48.11
CA ALA A 56 -12.95 37.22 49.49
C ALA A 56 -14.46 37.54 49.63
N ASP A 57 -15.02 38.30 48.69
CA ASP A 57 -16.43 38.68 48.65
C ASP A 57 -17.33 37.51 48.23
N SER A 58 -16.85 36.65 47.34
CA SER A 58 -17.58 35.49 46.82
C SER A 58 -16.64 34.28 46.63
N ALA A 59 -16.53 33.50 47.71
CA ALA A 59 -15.74 32.27 47.72
C ALA A 59 -16.22 31.27 46.65
N PRO A 60 -15.31 30.53 46.00
CA PRO A 60 -15.67 29.49 45.03
C PRO A 60 -16.60 28.44 45.64
N ALA A 61 -17.67 28.11 44.93
CA ALA A 61 -18.69 27.14 45.37
C ALA A 61 -18.89 26.04 44.31
N ALA A 62 -19.29 24.84 44.74
CA ALA A 62 -19.42 23.68 43.85
C ALA A 62 -20.28 23.93 42.61
N GLU A 63 -21.41 24.64 42.75
CA GLU A 63 -22.36 24.88 41.67
C GLU A 63 -22.09 26.15 40.84
N GLU A 64 -20.96 26.84 41.04
CA GLU A 64 -20.69 28.10 40.34
C GLU A 64 -20.63 27.97 38.81
N TRP A 65 -20.32 26.76 38.31
CA TRP A 65 -20.29 26.46 36.87
C TRP A 65 -21.63 26.74 36.16
N ARG A 66 -22.75 26.71 36.90
CA ARG A 66 -24.07 27.05 36.37
C ARG A 66 -24.19 28.52 35.93
N HIS A 67 -23.28 29.37 36.42
CA HIS A 67 -23.26 30.80 36.12
C HIS A 67 -22.23 31.19 35.05
N TYR A 68 -21.33 30.27 34.67
CA TYR A 68 -20.23 30.59 33.74
C TYR A 68 -20.72 31.14 32.41
N GLU A 69 -21.77 30.55 31.83
CA GLU A 69 -22.35 31.04 30.58
C GLU A 69 -22.86 32.47 30.72
N ALA A 70 -23.68 32.75 31.75
CA ALA A 70 -24.23 34.08 31.97
C ALA A 70 -23.13 35.13 32.18
N TRP A 71 -22.13 34.82 33.00
CA TRP A 71 -20.99 35.72 33.27
C TRP A 71 -20.15 35.98 32.02
N LEU A 72 -19.91 34.96 31.19
CA LEU A 72 -19.16 35.15 29.95
C LEU A 72 -19.97 35.97 28.95
N GLN A 73 -21.26 35.70 28.79
CA GLN A 73 -22.12 36.45 27.88
C GLN A 73 -22.20 37.94 28.23
N GLU A 74 -22.28 38.27 29.53
CA GLU A 74 -22.23 39.68 29.98
C GLU A 74 -20.96 40.40 29.50
N ARG A 75 -19.80 39.74 29.55
CA ARG A 75 -18.53 40.31 29.06
C ARG A 75 -18.49 40.43 27.55
N LEU A 76 -19.06 39.46 26.83
CA LEU A 76 -19.05 39.45 25.37
C LEU A 76 -20.02 40.47 24.74
N GLN A 77 -20.98 41.04 25.48
CA GLN A 77 -21.90 42.05 24.97
C GLN A 77 -21.20 43.29 24.40
N ALA A 78 -20.09 43.70 25.00
CA ALA A 78 -19.32 44.87 24.57
C ALA A 78 -18.28 44.56 23.46
N VAL A 79 -18.12 43.29 23.08
CA VAL A 79 -17.11 42.84 22.12
C VAL A 79 -17.62 43.02 20.69
N THR A 80 -16.88 43.78 19.88
CA THR A 80 -17.26 44.12 18.51
C THR A 80 -16.36 43.49 17.44
N ASP A 81 -15.19 42.96 17.82
CA ASP A 81 -14.21 42.37 16.92
C ASP A 81 -13.58 41.08 17.46
N GLU A 82 -12.87 40.36 16.59
CA GLU A 82 -12.27 39.06 16.93
C GLU A 82 -11.13 39.20 17.94
N ALA A 83 -10.41 40.33 17.94
CA ALA A 83 -9.37 40.61 18.91
C ALA A 83 -9.94 40.77 20.33
N GLY A 84 -11.06 41.50 20.47
CA GLY A 84 -11.80 41.60 21.72
C GLY A 84 -12.32 40.24 22.19
N LEU A 85 -12.86 39.41 21.29
CA LEU A 85 -13.30 38.05 21.62
C LEU A 85 -12.13 37.23 22.19
N MET A 86 -11.00 37.20 21.48
CA MET A 86 -9.82 36.44 21.90
C MET A 86 -9.33 36.86 23.29
N ARG A 87 -9.31 38.16 23.57
CA ARG A 87 -8.91 38.70 24.88
C ARG A 87 -9.87 38.27 25.99
N GLU A 88 -11.18 38.47 25.81
CA GLU A 88 -12.17 38.15 26.85
C GLU A 88 -12.23 36.65 27.17
N LEU A 89 -12.12 35.78 26.16
CA LEU A 89 -12.08 34.33 26.38
C LEU A 89 -10.87 33.92 27.25
N ARG A 90 -9.70 34.51 27.01
CA ARG A 90 -8.46 34.22 27.77
C ARG A 90 -8.54 34.74 29.21
N LEU A 91 -9.00 35.97 29.39
CA LEU A 91 -9.17 36.56 30.71
C LEU A 91 -10.21 35.78 31.54
N PHE A 92 -11.33 35.41 30.92
CA PHE A 92 -12.36 34.63 31.58
C PHE A 92 -11.87 33.23 31.97
N ARG A 93 -11.19 32.51 31.04
CA ARG A 93 -10.57 31.21 31.34
C ARG A 93 -9.62 31.33 32.52
N ARG A 94 -8.69 32.29 32.48
CA ARG A 94 -7.69 32.47 33.54
C ARG A 94 -8.35 32.76 34.89
N GLN A 95 -9.36 33.63 34.93
CA GLN A 95 -10.06 33.97 36.16
C GLN A 95 -10.79 32.76 36.76
N MET A 96 -11.54 32.01 35.95
CA MET A 96 -12.25 30.82 36.44
C MET A 96 -11.25 29.72 36.83
N MET A 97 -10.15 29.54 36.11
CA MET A 97 -9.09 28.63 36.50
C MET A 97 -8.44 28.98 37.85
N VAL A 98 -8.26 30.27 38.15
CA VAL A 98 -7.80 30.73 39.47
C VAL A 98 -8.80 30.33 40.56
N ARG A 99 -10.11 30.53 40.33
CA ARG A 99 -11.16 30.14 41.27
C ARG A 99 -11.17 28.63 41.51
N ILE A 100 -11.02 27.84 40.45
CA ILE A 100 -10.96 26.38 40.51
C ILE A 100 -9.71 25.91 41.28
N ALA A 101 -8.53 26.45 40.95
CA ALA A 101 -7.27 26.14 41.65
C ALA A 101 -7.37 26.47 43.15
N TRP A 102 -7.98 27.62 43.46
CA TRP A 102 -8.22 28.05 44.83
C TRP A 102 -9.12 27.08 45.60
N ALA A 103 -10.24 26.68 44.99
CA ALA A 103 -11.18 25.73 45.56
C ALA A 103 -10.53 24.36 45.80
N GLN A 104 -9.71 23.89 44.85
CA GLN A 104 -9.05 22.59 44.93
C GLN A 104 -7.94 22.59 45.99
N ALA A 105 -7.05 23.59 45.99
CA ALA A 105 -5.95 23.73 46.94
C ALA A 105 -6.44 23.80 48.40
N LEU A 106 -7.55 24.50 48.64
CA LEU A 106 -8.16 24.60 49.97
C LEU A 106 -9.19 23.49 50.26
N SER A 107 -9.47 22.63 49.28
CA SER A 107 -10.48 21.57 49.36
C SER A 107 -11.87 22.09 49.79
N LEU A 108 -12.29 23.19 49.20
CA LEU A 108 -13.61 23.80 49.42
C LEU A 108 -14.73 23.03 48.71
N VAL A 109 -14.38 22.31 47.64
CA VAL A 109 -15.29 21.51 46.82
C VAL A 109 -14.71 20.11 46.63
N ARG A 110 -15.57 19.14 46.31
CA ARG A 110 -15.15 17.77 46.02
C ARG A 110 -14.50 17.69 44.64
N GLU A 111 -13.61 16.72 44.45
CA GLU A 111 -12.91 16.55 43.16
C GLU A 111 -13.88 16.36 41.98
N GLU A 112 -15.00 15.65 42.18
CA GLU A 112 -16.04 15.50 41.16
C GLU A 112 -16.60 16.85 40.69
N GLU A 113 -16.75 17.80 41.61
CA GLU A 113 -17.27 19.14 41.34
C GLU A 113 -16.22 19.98 40.60
N THR A 114 -14.94 19.83 40.94
CA THR A 114 -13.83 20.44 40.19
C THR A 114 -13.75 19.92 38.76
N LEU A 115 -13.86 18.60 38.56
CA LEU A 115 -13.90 18.00 37.21
C LEU A 115 -15.07 18.54 36.38
N GLN A 116 -16.24 18.71 37.01
CA GLN A 116 -17.40 19.33 36.37
C GLN A 116 -17.12 20.80 36.02
N GLN A 117 -16.59 21.60 36.95
CA GLN A 117 -16.26 23.01 36.71
C GLN A 117 -15.28 23.18 35.55
N LEU A 118 -14.20 22.40 35.52
CA LEU A 118 -13.21 22.41 34.43
C LEU A 118 -13.85 22.09 33.08
N SER A 119 -14.68 21.05 33.04
CA SER A 119 -15.32 20.60 31.80
C SER A 119 -16.35 21.60 31.28
N VAL A 120 -17.17 22.15 32.18
CA VAL A 120 -18.18 23.17 31.82
C VAL A 120 -17.49 24.46 31.39
N LEU A 121 -16.42 24.89 32.06
CA LEU A 121 -15.66 26.07 31.66
C LEU A 121 -15.17 25.92 30.21
N ALA A 122 -14.56 24.78 29.87
CA ALA A 122 -14.12 24.50 28.52
C ALA A 122 -15.28 24.53 27.52
N GLU A 123 -16.38 23.84 27.82
CA GLU A 123 -17.57 23.84 26.96
C GLU A 123 -18.16 25.24 26.77
N THR A 124 -18.32 26.03 27.84
CA THR A 124 -18.82 27.41 27.80
C THR A 124 -17.96 28.28 26.88
N LEU A 125 -16.64 28.18 26.97
CA LEU A 125 -15.70 28.95 26.15
C LEU A 125 -15.74 28.51 24.67
N ILE A 126 -15.79 27.20 24.41
CA ILE A 126 -15.90 26.64 23.04
C ILE A 126 -17.19 27.10 22.37
N VAL A 127 -18.31 26.98 23.08
CA VAL A 127 -19.65 27.32 22.57
C VAL A 127 -19.76 28.82 22.34
N ALA A 128 -19.35 29.67 23.29
CA ALA A 128 -19.37 31.11 23.12
C ALA A 128 -18.49 31.58 21.94
N ALA A 129 -17.29 30.99 21.79
CA ALA A 129 -16.42 31.28 20.65
C ALA A 129 -17.05 30.86 19.33
N ARG A 130 -17.62 29.64 19.26
CA ARG A 130 -18.33 29.13 18.08
C ARG A 130 -19.46 30.06 17.68
N ASP A 131 -20.32 30.45 18.62
CA ASP A 131 -21.54 31.21 18.33
C ASP A 131 -21.21 32.64 17.88
N TRP A 132 -20.24 33.28 18.54
CA TRP A 132 -19.77 34.61 18.13
C TRP A 132 -19.15 34.57 16.73
N LEU A 133 -18.26 33.60 16.47
CA LEU A 133 -17.59 33.47 15.18
C LEU A 133 -18.54 33.05 14.05
N TYR A 134 -19.53 32.20 14.35
CA TYR A 134 -20.57 31.84 13.38
C TYR A 134 -21.36 33.09 12.97
N ALA A 135 -21.79 33.91 13.93
CA ALA A 135 -22.48 35.17 13.64
C ALA A 135 -21.62 36.15 12.82
N ALA A 136 -20.32 36.26 13.14
CA ALA A 136 -19.38 37.09 12.39
C ALA A 136 -19.17 36.59 10.94
N CYS A 137 -18.92 35.29 10.76
CA CYS A 137 -18.75 34.67 9.45
C CYS A 137 -20.03 34.77 8.61
N CYS A 138 -21.21 34.62 9.20
CA CYS A 138 -22.49 34.79 8.51
C CYS A 138 -22.68 36.22 7.98
N LYS A 139 -22.27 37.24 8.74
CA LYS A 139 -22.29 38.65 8.27
C LYS A 139 -21.29 38.89 7.13
N GLU A 140 -20.15 38.21 7.16
CA GLU A 140 -19.07 38.41 6.17
C GLU A 140 -19.32 37.65 4.86
N TRP A 141 -19.75 36.39 4.94
CA TRP A 141 -19.81 35.44 3.82
C TRP A 141 -21.21 34.92 3.50
N GLY A 142 -22.23 35.36 4.23
CA GLY A 142 -23.59 34.82 4.14
C GLY A 142 -23.80 33.61 5.05
N THR A 143 -25.06 33.26 5.28
CA THR A 143 -25.47 32.16 6.16
C THR A 143 -25.44 30.83 5.41
N PRO A 144 -24.71 29.80 5.87
CA PRO A 144 -24.70 28.49 5.22
C PRO A 144 -26.09 27.85 5.32
N CYS A 145 -26.65 27.43 4.19
CA CYS A 145 -27.98 26.82 4.11
C CYS A 145 -27.92 25.48 3.35
N ASN A 146 -28.87 24.58 3.63
CA ASN A 146 -29.12 23.43 2.76
C ASN A 146 -29.90 23.85 1.49
N ALA A 147 -30.28 22.88 0.66
CA ALA A 147 -30.99 23.12 -0.59
C ALA A 147 -32.33 23.87 -0.37
N GLU A 148 -33.04 23.55 0.72
CA GLU A 148 -34.31 24.14 1.12
C GLU A 148 -34.16 25.55 1.72
N GLY A 149 -32.92 26.01 1.96
CA GLY A 149 -32.64 27.32 2.53
C GLY A 149 -32.63 27.35 4.06
N GLN A 150 -32.63 26.20 4.73
CA GLN A 150 -32.56 26.11 6.18
C GLN A 150 -31.10 26.30 6.64
N PRO A 151 -30.84 27.22 7.60
CA PRO A 151 -29.50 27.44 8.13
C PRO A 151 -28.87 26.19 8.73
N GLN A 152 -27.58 25.98 8.47
CA GLN A 152 -26.81 24.83 8.91
C GLN A 152 -25.85 25.24 10.03
N PRO A 153 -25.86 24.58 11.21
CA PRO A 153 -24.93 24.89 12.29
C PRO A 153 -23.58 24.16 12.16
N LEU A 154 -22.55 24.68 12.82
CA LEU A 154 -21.33 23.93 13.13
C LEU A 154 -21.56 23.12 14.41
N LEU A 155 -21.45 21.80 14.34
CA LEU A 155 -21.46 20.92 15.50
C LEU A 155 -20.03 20.55 15.91
N ILE A 156 -19.82 20.48 17.22
CA ILE A 156 -18.53 20.20 17.82
C ILE A 156 -18.72 19.02 18.77
N LEU A 157 -18.03 17.92 18.49
CA LEU A 157 -17.88 16.81 19.43
C LEU A 157 -16.63 17.06 20.25
N GLY A 158 -16.77 17.22 21.56
CA GLY A 158 -15.65 17.09 22.49
C GLY A 158 -15.40 15.61 22.77
N MET A 159 -14.13 15.23 22.69
CA MET A 159 -13.65 13.86 22.80
C MET A 159 -12.97 13.64 24.15
N GLY A 160 -12.63 12.38 24.45
CA GLY A 160 -11.85 12.02 25.63
C GLY A 160 -12.42 12.57 26.94
N LYS A 161 -11.56 13.24 27.71
CA LYS A 161 -11.92 13.81 29.03
C LYS A 161 -12.96 14.93 28.94
N LEU A 162 -12.89 15.77 27.90
CA LEU A 162 -13.87 16.84 27.67
C LEU A 162 -15.26 16.26 27.41
N GLY A 163 -15.33 15.27 26.52
CA GLY A 163 -16.58 14.61 26.18
C GLY A 163 -17.18 13.83 27.36
N GLY A 164 -16.33 13.23 28.19
CA GLY A 164 -16.71 12.58 29.44
C GLY A 164 -17.14 13.53 30.57
N GLY A 165 -17.00 14.85 30.42
CA GLY A 165 -17.29 15.80 31.50
C GLY A 165 -16.32 15.68 32.67
N GLU A 166 -15.08 15.28 32.38
CA GLU A 166 -14.05 14.98 33.36
C GLU A 166 -12.69 15.51 32.91
N LEU A 167 -12.64 16.76 32.43
CA LEU A 167 -11.42 17.46 32.03
C LEU A 167 -10.45 17.62 33.22
N ASN A 168 -9.14 17.49 32.97
CA ASN A 168 -8.10 17.83 33.95
C ASN A 168 -7.72 19.32 33.84
N PHE A 169 -7.01 19.83 34.84
CA PHE A 169 -6.74 21.26 35.03
C PHE A 169 -6.04 21.90 33.82
N SER A 170 -4.97 21.25 33.33
CA SER A 170 -4.23 21.65 32.14
C SER A 170 -4.28 20.52 31.11
N SER A 171 -5.24 20.61 30.18
CA SER A 171 -5.49 19.62 29.14
C SER A 171 -5.66 20.28 27.79
N ASP A 172 -5.27 19.55 26.75
CA ASP A 172 -5.74 19.81 25.40
C ASP A 172 -7.24 19.48 25.32
N ILE A 173 -7.94 20.17 24.41
CA ILE A 173 -9.32 19.86 24.06
C ILE A 173 -9.34 19.14 22.70
N ASP A 174 -9.65 17.85 22.75
CA ASP A 174 -9.78 17.01 21.58
C ASP A 174 -11.15 17.24 20.92
N LEU A 175 -11.18 17.76 19.69
CA LEU A 175 -12.43 18.14 19.02
C LEU A 175 -12.60 17.46 17.64
N ILE A 176 -13.85 17.16 17.29
CA ILE A 176 -14.25 16.82 15.92
C ILE A 176 -15.34 17.80 15.48
N PHE A 177 -15.16 18.39 14.30
CA PHE A 177 -16.12 19.32 13.73
C PHE A 177 -16.96 18.64 12.63
N ALA A 178 -18.27 18.86 12.67
CA ALA A 178 -19.20 18.35 11.68
C ALA A 178 -20.27 19.38 11.33
N TRP A 179 -20.84 19.28 10.13
CA TRP A 179 -22.07 19.98 9.75
C TRP A 179 -23.06 19.03 9.09
N PRO A 180 -24.37 19.33 9.06
CA PRO A 180 -25.35 18.35 8.59
C PRO A 180 -25.31 18.14 7.08
N GLU A 181 -25.68 19.15 6.29
CA GLU A 181 -25.94 18.97 4.86
C GLU A 181 -25.07 19.84 3.94
N HIS A 182 -24.83 19.33 2.73
CA HIS A 182 -24.23 20.11 1.65
C HIS A 182 -25.15 21.25 1.19
N GLY A 183 -24.56 22.30 0.64
CA GLY A 183 -25.28 23.49 0.22
C GLY A 183 -24.35 24.68 0.07
N ALA A 184 -24.93 25.89 0.09
CA ALA A 184 -24.18 27.12 -0.10
C ALA A 184 -24.68 28.24 0.81
N THR A 185 -23.82 29.24 1.03
CA THR A 185 -24.17 30.42 1.81
C THR A 185 -25.15 31.34 1.08
N ARG A 186 -26.12 31.90 1.81
CA ARG A 186 -27.11 32.86 1.31
C ARG A 186 -26.99 34.21 2.02
N GLY A 187 -27.24 35.30 1.30
CA GLY A 187 -27.24 36.67 1.86
C GLY A 187 -25.86 37.32 2.04
N GLY A 188 -24.78 36.66 1.60
CA GLY A 188 -23.43 37.23 1.52
C GLY A 188 -23.16 37.95 0.19
N ARG A 189 -21.99 38.63 0.07
CA ARG A 189 -21.56 39.26 -1.20
C ARG A 189 -21.37 38.25 -2.35
N ARG A 190 -21.05 37.00 -2.02
CA ARG A 190 -20.87 35.87 -2.95
C ARG A 190 -21.28 34.58 -2.22
N GLU A 191 -21.86 33.64 -2.96
CA GLU A 191 -22.15 32.29 -2.46
C GLU A 191 -20.84 31.49 -2.29
N LEU A 192 -20.67 30.92 -1.10
CA LEU A 192 -19.62 29.96 -0.77
C LEU A 192 -20.22 28.58 -0.56
N ASP A 193 -19.50 27.53 -0.95
CA ASP A 193 -19.86 26.16 -0.59
C ASP A 193 -19.80 25.97 0.94
N ASN A 194 -20.75 25.21 1.50
CA ASN A 194 -20.83 24.97 2.95
C ASN A 194 -19.52 24.37 3.51
N ALA A 195 -18.87 23.44 2.80
CA ALA A 195 -17.61 22.87 3.27
C ALA A 195 -16.50 23.93 3.37
N GLN A 196 -16.46 24.88 2.43
CA GLN A 196 -15.52 26.01 2.49
C GLN A 196 -15.85 26.97 3.64
N PHE A 197 -17.13 27.28 3.86
CA PHE A 197 -17.57 28.12 4.98
C PHE A 197 -17.17 27.50 6.32
N PHE A 198 -17.52 26.24 6.56
CA PHE A 198 -17.24 25.57 7.83
C PHE A 198 -15.76 25.31 8.05
N THR A 199 -14.98 25.03 6.99
CA THR A 199 -13.52 24.94 7.10
C THR A 199 -12.90 26.25 7.60
N ARG A 200 -13.32 27.39 7.03
CA ARG A 200 -12.82 28.71 7.46
C ARG A 200 -13.29 29.08 8.85
N LEU A 201 -14.55 28.78 9.20
CA LEU A 201 -15.07 28.97 10.55
C LEU A 201 -14.29 28.13 11.57
N GLY A 202 -14.04 26.85 11.27
CA GLY A 202 -13.26 25.94 12.11
C GLY A 202 -11.83 26.44 12.33
N GLN A 203 -11.16 26.95 11.29
CA GLN A 203 -9.84 27.56 11.41
C GLN A 203 -9.84 28.80 12.33
N ARG A 204 -10.83 29.69 12.21
CA ARG A 204 -10.98 30.85 13.09
C ARG A 204 -11.29 30.44 14.53
N LEU A 205 -12.09 29.39 14.72
CA LEU A 205 -12.41 28.86 16.04
C LEU A 205 -11.18 28.29 16.74
N ILE A 206 -10.40 27.46 16.05
CA ILE A 206 -9.13 26.94 16.57
C ILE A 206 -8.20 28.09 16.93
N LYS A 207 -8.05 29.07 16.05
CA LYS A 207 -7.23 30.26 16.30
C LYS A 207 -7.69 31.02 17.55
N ALA A 208 -9.00 31.24 17.72
CA ALA A 208 -9.54 31.98 18.86
C ALA A 208 -9.26 31.27 20.19
N LEU A 209 -9.29 29.94 20.20
CA LEU A 209 -9.07 29.12 21.39
C LEU A 209 -7.58 28.87 21.69
N ASP A 210 -6.78 28.54 20.68
CA ASP A 210 -5.41 28.00 20.84
C ASP A 210 -4.33 29.08 20.77
N GLN A 211 -4.45 30.04 19.85
CA GLN A 211 -3.33 30.92 19.49
C GLN A 211 -2.77 31.68 20.72
N PRO A 212 -1.48 31.56 21.05
CA PRO A 212 -0.88 32.38 22.11
C PRO A 212 -0.91 33.87 21.75
N THR A 213 -1.42 34.70 22.66
CA THR A 213 -1.40 36.17 22.59
C THR A 213 -0.73 36.75 23.84
N GLN A 214 -0.66 38.07 23.95
CA GLN A 214 -0.24 38.76 25.18
C GLN A 214 -1.10 38.41 26.41
N ASP A 215 -2.32 37.92 26.19
CA ASP A 215 -3.26 37.49 27.24
C ASP A 215 -3.20 35.98 27.50
N GLY A 216 -2.27 35.26 26.83
CA GLY A 216 -2.14 33.80 26.91
C GLY A 216 -2.94 33.07 25.83
N PHE A 217 -3.49 31.91 26.16
CA PHE A 217 -4.36 31.09 25.31
C PHE A 217 -5.56 30.57 26.12
N VAL A 218 -6.60 30.08 25.45
CA VAL A 218 -7.79 29.52 26.12
C VAL A 218 -7.55 28.03 26.41
N TYR A 219 -7.42 27.22 25.35
CA TYR A 219 -7.04 25.81 25.41
C TYR A 219 -6.27 25.45 24.15
N ARG A 220 -5.31 24.53 24.28
CA ARG A 220 -4.68 23.87 23.13
C ARG A 220 -5.70 22.96 22.47
N VAL A 221 -5.86 23.04 21.15
CA VAL A 221 -6.88 22.30 20.42
C VAL A 221 -6.22 21.17 19.63
N ASP A 222 -6.63 19.93 19.90
CA ASP A 222 -6.19 18.77 19.12
C ASP A 222 -7.35 18.27 18.21
N MET A 223 -7.06 18.19 16.92
CA MET A 223 -8.01 17.76 15.87
C MET A 223 -7.64 16.38 15.31
N ARG A 224 -6.63 15.68 15.84
CA ARG A 224 -6.09 14.42 15.26
C ARG A 224 -7.05 13.25 15.34
N LEU A 225 -8.01 13.27 16.27
CA LEU A 225 -9.03 12.23 16.41
C LEU A 225 -10.14 12.31 15.35
N ARG A 226 -10.14 13.31 14.47
CA ARG A 226 -11.10 13.40 13.37
C ARG A 226 -10.87 12.30 12.32
N PRO A 227 -11.91 11.93 11.55
CA PRO A 227 -11.77 11.02 10.42
C PRO A 227 -10.59 11.37 9.50
N PHE A 228 -9.82 10.35 9.11
CA PHE A 228 -8.59 10.46 8.30
C PHE A 228 -7.41 11.21 8.97
N GLY A 229 -7.51 11.53 10.27
CA GLY A 229 -6.44 12.17 11.04
C GLY A 229 -5.98 13.49 10.43
N ASP A 230 -4.68 13.78 10.52
CA ASP A 230 -4.09 15.05 10.05
C ASP A 230 -4.20 15.27 8.53
N SER A 231 -4.32 14.20 7.76
CA SER A 231 -4.48 14.26 6.30
C SER A 231 -5.93 14.49 5.86
N GLY A 232 -6.89 14.38 6.79
CA GLY A 232 -8.31 14.56 6.55
C GLY A 232 -8.79 16.01 6.51
N PRO A 233 -9.97 16.26 5.92
CA PRO A 233 -10.62 17.57 5.99
C PRO A 233 -10.84 17.96 7.46
N LEU A 234 -10.75 19.27 7.75
CA LEU A 234 -10.88 19.79 9.12
C LEU A 234 -12.29 19.59 9.69
N VAL A 235 -13.30 19.65 8.81
CA VAL A 235 -14.72 19.51 9.12
C VAL A 235 -15.32 18.54 8.12
N LEU A 236 -16.25 17.70 8.53
CA LEU A 236 -16.96 16.76 7.65
C LEU A 236 -18.48 17.01 7.64
N SER A 237 -19.14 16.69 6.52
CA SER A 237 -20.60 16.56 6.49
C SER A 237 -21.03 15.31 7.25
N PHE A 238 -22.28 15.26 7.69
CA PHE A 238 -22.85 14.06 8.32
C PHE A 238 -22.73 12.84 7.41
N ALA A 239 -23.04 12.97 6.13
CA ALA A 239 -22.90 11.88 5.16
C ALA A 239 -21.45 11.35 5.10
N ALA A 240 -20.46 12.24 4.98
CA ALA A 240 -19.06 11.83 4.93
C ALA A 240 -18.56 11.19 6.24
N LEU A 241 -19.10 11.66 7.37
CA LEU A 241 -18.79 11.14 8.70
C LEU A 241 -19.44 9.75 8.91
N GLU A 242 -20.66 9.55 8.42
CA GLU A 242 -21.36 8.26 8.41
C GLU A 242 -20.61 7.23 7.58
N ASP A 243 -20.31 7.55 6.32
CA ASP A 243 -19.58 6.68 5.39
C ASP A 243 -18.25 6.23 6.00
N TYR A 244 -17.51 7.17 6.62
CA TYR A 244 -16.24 6.86 7.26
C TYR A 244 -16.37 5.83 8.39
N TYR A 245 -17.25 6.07 9.35
CA TYR A 245 -17.37 5.18 10.51
C TYR A 245 -18.04 3.86 10.17
N GLN A 246 -18.92 3.82 9.16
CA GLN A 246 -19.52 2.57 8.68
C GLN A 246 -18.52 1.70 7.92
N GLU A 247 -17.73 2.29 7.01
CA GLU A 247 -16.86 1.53 6.10
C GLU A 247 -15.45 1.29 6.65
N GLN A 248 -14.89 2.26 7.38
CA GLN A 248 -13.47 2.29 7.75
C GLN A 248 -13.22 2.29 9.26
N GLY A 249 -14.26 2.54 10.06
CA GLY A 249 -14.15 2.75 11.49
C GLY A 249 -13.59 1.54 12.27
N ARG A 250 -12.45 1.76 12.94
CA ARG A 250 -11.66 0.77 13.69
C ARG A 250 -12.12 0.66 15.15
N ASP A 251 -11.71 -0.40 15.84
CA ASP A 251 -12.12 -0.63 17.23
C ASP A 251 -11.52 0.37 18.24
N TRP A 252 -10.32 0.89 17.98
CA TRP A 252 -9.77 1.97 18.79
C TRP A 252 -10.54 3.29 18.58
N GLU A 253 -11.11 3.52 17.41
CA GLU A 253 -11.98 4.67 17.15
C GLU A 253 -13.31 4.52 17.88
N ARG A 254 -13.86 3.29 17.94
CA ARG A 254 -15.01 3.00 18.81
C ARG A 254 -14.68 3.33 20.27
N TYR A 255 -13.51 2.90 20.74
CA TYR A 255 -13.03 3.23 22.08
C TYR A 255 -12.99 4.75 22.31
N ALA A 256 -12.44 5.54 21.39
CA ALA A 256 -12.43 7.00 21.51
C ALA A 256 -13.85 7.61 21.49
N MET A 257 -14.71 7.10 20.61
CA MET A 257 -16.07 7.61 20.39
C MET A 257 -17.04 7.28 21.54
N VAL A 258 -16.71 6.36 22.46
CA VAL A 258 -17.46 6.18 23.72
C VAL A 258 -17.58 7.49 24.50
N LYS A 259 -16.56 8.34 24.42
CA LYS A 259 -16.51 9.62 25.12
C LYS A 259 -17.08 10.78 24.32
N ALA A 260 -17.41 10.61 23.04
CA ALA A 260 -17.86 11.69 22.18
C ALA A 260 -19.14 12.36 22.71
N ARG A 261 -19.10 13.69 22.90
CA ARG A 261 -20.24 14.48 23.35
C ARG A 261 -20.36 15.77 22.56
N ILE A 262 -21.57 16.08 22.09
CA ILE A 262 -21.86 17.35 21.41
C ILE A 262 -21.78 18.48 22.45
N MET A 263 -21.05 19.53 22.11
CA MET A 263 -20.87 20.73 22.94
C MET A 263 -21.99 21.75 22.67
N GLY A 264 -22.57 22.32 23.73
CA GLY A 264 -23.65 23.31 23.65
C GLY A 264 -25.04 22.67 23.56
N ASP A 265 -25.90 23.16 22.64
CA ASP A 265 -27.26 22.60 22.47
C ASP A 265 -27.19 21.13 22.02
N ASN A 266 -27.48 20.27 22.99
CA ASN A 266 -27.45 18.83 22.81
C ASN A 266 -28.85 18.27 22.49
N ASP A 267 -29.92 19.07 22.48
CA ASP A 267 -31.29 18.57 22.26
C ASP A 267 -31.87 18.93 20.88
N GLY A 268 -31.16 19.73 20.08
CA GLY A 268 -31.52 20.07 18.72
C GLY A 268 -31.67 18.86 17.76
N ALA A 269 -32.41 19.07 16.66
CA ALA A 269 -32.68 18.03 15.66
C ALA A 269 -31.41 17.41 15.07
N TYR A 270 -30.47 18.26 14.60
CA TYR A 270 -29.18 17.79 14.06
C TYR A 270 -28.29 17.11 15.10
N ALA A 271 -28.39 17.50 16.39
CA ALA A 271 -27.67 16.82 17.46
C ALA A 271 -28.21 15.40 17.70
N SER A 272 -29.54 15.24 17.62
CA SER A 272 -30.19 13.94 17.70
C SER A 272 -29.88 13.04 16.51
N GLU A 273 -29.83 13.60 15.31
CA GLU A 273 -29.44 12.92 14.08
C GLU A 273 -27.99 12.38 14.17
N LEU A 274 -27.03 13.25 14.52
CA LEU A 274 -25.63 12.84 14.65
C LEU A 274 -25.44 11.75 15.72
N ARG A 275 -26.15 11.83 16.85
CA ARG A 275 -26.14 10.76 17.85
C ARG A 275 -26.72 9.46 17.33
N ALA A 276 -27.84 9.52 16.60
CA ALA A 276 -28.48 8.34 16.05
C ALA A 276 -27.55 7.63 15.03
N MET A 277 -26.83 8.41 14.23
CA MET A 277 -25.83 7.95 13.28
C MET A 277 -24.63 7.27 13.96
N LEU A 278 -24.07 7.89 15.01
CA LEU A 278 -22.88 7.39 15.68
C LEU A 278 -23.13 6.20 16.62
N ARG A 279 -24.35 6.07 17.16
CA ARG A 279 -24.67 5.07 18.18
C ARG A 279 -24.44 3.63 17.72
N PRO A 280 -24.88 3.18 16.53
CA PRO A 280 -24.63 1.81 16.05
C PRO A 280 -23.14 1.50 15.86
N PHE A 281 -22.34 2.51 15.51
CA PHE A 281 -20.89 2.36 15.35
C PHE A 281 -20.21 2.07 16.70
N VAL A 282 -20.54 2.86 17.73
CA VAL A 282 -19.94 2.76 19.08
C VAL A 282 -20.45 1.54 19.84
N PHE A 283 -21.78 1.32 19.88
CA PHE A 283 -22.40 0.30 20.74
C PHE A 283 -23.05 -0.81 19.90
N ARG A 284 -22.26 -1.83 19.57
CA ARG A 284 -22.71 -2.99 18.79
C ARG A 284 -23.70 -3.85 19.59
N ARG A 285 -24.79 -4.28 18.96
CA ARG A 285 -25.77 -5.22 19.58
C ARG A 285 -25.25 -6.66 19.69
N TYR A 286 -24.38 -7.05 18.76
CA TYR A 286 -23.78 -8.38 18.68
C TYR A 286 -22.27 -8.25 18.81
N ILE A 287 -21.70 -9.01 19.75
CA ILE A 287 -20.27 -9.13 20.00
C ILE A 287 -19.90 -10.56 19.65
N ASP A 288 -18.99 -10.72 18.72
CA ASP A 288 -18.38 -12.01 18.37
C ASP A 288 -16.98 -12.13 18.99
N PHE A 289 -16.34 -13.27 18.76
CA PHE A 289 -14.99 -13.52 19.27
C PHE A 289 -13.95 -12.53 18.72
N SER A 290 -14.14 -12.01 17.50
CA SER A 290 -13.20 -11.08 16.87
C SER A 290 -13.11 -9.75 17.64
N VAL A 291 -14.24 -9.26 18.16
CA VAL A 291 -14.29 -8.05 18.98
C VAL A 291 -13.57 -8.26 20.32
N ILE A 292 -13.76 -9.42 20.95
CA ILE A 292 -13.08 -9.75 22.21
C ILE A 292 -11.57 -9.85 21.98
N GLN A 293 -11.14 -10.46 20.88
CA GLN A 293 -9.73 -10.54 20.52
C GLN A 293 -9.14 -9.14 20.23
N SER A 294 -9.89 -8.26 19.58
CA SER A 294 -9.48 -6.86 19.35
C SER A 294 -9.25 -6.10 20.67
N LEU A 295 -10.14 -6.28 21.65
CA LEU A 295 -9.99 -5.71 22.99
C LEU A 295 -8.77 -6.29 23.74
N ARG A 296 -8.51 -7.59 23.62
CA ARG A 296 -7.27 -8.21 24.15
C ARG A 296 -6.02 -7.64 23.50
N ASN A 297 -6.03 -7.44 22.18
CA ASN A 297 -4.91 -6.83 21.47
C ASN A 297 -4.63 -5.40 21.97
N MET A 298 -5.69 -4.60 22.22
CA MET A 298 -5.56 -3.26 22.81
C MET A 298 -5.04 -3.31 24.26
N LYS A 299 -5.52 -4.25 25.09
CA LYS A 299 -5.00 -4.50 26.46
C LYS A 299 -3.50 -4.81 26.41
N GLY A 300 -3.10 -5.72 25.52
CA GLY A 300 -1.70 -6.10 25.31
C GLY A 300 -0.83 -4.91 24.88
N MET A 301 -1.33 -4.06 23.98
CA MET A 301 -0.64 -2.84 23.55
C MET A 301 -0.39 -1.88 24.71
N ILE A 302 -1.41 -1.62 25.55
CA ILE A 302 -1.27 -0.78 26.74
C ILE A 302 -0.22 -1.37 27.68
N ALA A 303 -0.30 -2.67 27.97
CA ALA A 303 0.65 -3.34 28.86
C ALA A 303 2.09 -3.33 28.33
N ARG A 304 2.28 -3.54 27.01
CA ARG A 304 3.60 -3.46 26.34
C ARG A 304 4.17 -2.06 26.41
N GLU A 305 3.37 -1.03 26.15
CA GLU A 305 3.84 0.36 26.19
C GLU A 305 4.35 0.76 27.58
N VAL A 306 3.65 0.34 28.65
CA VAL A 306 4.11 0.55 30.03
C VAL A 306 5.47 -0.10 30.28
N ARG A 307 5.66 -1.35 29.82
CA ARG A 307 6.94 -2.07 29.95
C ARG A 307 8.05 -1.39 29.14
N ARG A 308 7.79 -1.05 27.88
CA ARG A 308 8.76 -0.48 26.94
C ARG A 308 9.31 0.86 27.41
N ARG A 309 8.43 1.76 27.85
CA ARG A 309 8.85 3.12 28.21
C ARG A 309 9.51 3.21 29.59
N GLY A 310 9.39 2.18 30.43
CA GLY A 310 9.98 2.17 31.77
C GLY A 310 9.60 3.38 32.63
N LEU A 311 8.43 4.00 32.36
CA LEU A 311 8.01 5.25 32.98
C LEU A 311 7.79 5.03 34.48
N LYS A 312 8.77 5.40 35.29
CA LYS A 312 8.62 5.56 36.73
C LYS A 312 7.92 6.90 36.99
N ASP A 313 7.06 6.94 38.00
CA ASP A 313 6.42 8.16 38.48
C ASP A 313 5.42 8.87 37.54
N ASN A 314 4.87 8.17 36.53
CA ASN A 314 3.81 8.73 35.67
C ASN A 314 2.41 8.24 36.10
N ILE A 315 1.55 9.16 36.53
CA ILE A 315 0.22 8.82 37.12
C ILE A 315 -0.82 8.42 36.08
N LYS A 316 -0.60 8.72 34.79
CA LYS A 316 -1.53 8.41 33.70
C LYS A 316 -1.14 7.13 32.96
N LEU A 317 0.12 7.03 32.55
CA LEU A 317 0.66 5.97 31.70
C LEU A 317 1.37 4.86 32.49
N GLY A 318 1.69 5.07 33.77
CA GLY A 318 2.28 4.04 34.62
C GLY A 318 1.31 2.87 34.86
N ALA A 319 1.86 1.72 35.26
CA ALA A 319 1.06 0.55 35.64
C ALA A 319 0.09 0.91 36.78
N GLY A 320 -1.21 0.66 36.59
CA GLY A 320 -2.24 1.07 37.54
C GLY A 320 -2.65 2.55 37.47
N GLY A 321 -2.19 3.29 36.46
CA GLY A 321 -2.51 4.70 36.28
C GLY A 321 -3.92 4.95 35.72
N ILE A 322 -4.24 6.23 35.52
CA ILE A 322 -5.58 6.70 35.07
C ILE A 322 -6.01 6.01 33.78
N ARG A 323 -5.10 5.78 32.83
CA ARG A 323 -5.41 5.16 31.53
C ARG A 323 -5.91 3.72 31.67
N GLU A 324 -5.38 2.96 32.62
CA GLU A 324 -5.84 1.59 32.87
C GLU A 324 -7.27 1.58 33.44
N ILE A 325 -7.62 2.56 34.30
CA ILE A 325 -9.00 2.73 34.80
C ILE A 325 -9.96 3.07 33.65
N GLU A 326 -9.59 4.04 32.81
CA GLU A 326 -10.36 4.41 31.61
C GLU A 326 -10.58 3.18 30.72
N PHE A 327 -9.54 2.38 30.51
CA PHE A 327 -9.61 1.17 29.70
C PHE A 327 -10.55 0.12 30.29
N ILE A 328 -10.43 -0.18 31.59
CA ILE A 328 -11.31 -1.14 32.28
C ILE A 328 -12.78 -0.76 32.08
N VAL A 329 -13.12 0.50 32.37
CA VAL A 329 -14.51 0.97 32.29
C VAL A 329 -15.02 0.90 30.85
N GLN A 330 -14.26 1.43 29.89
CA GLN A 330 -14.69 1.50 28.49
C GLN A 330 -14.78 0.14 27.81
N VAL A 331 -13.98 -0.85 28.23
CA VAL A 331 -14.11 -2.24 27.76
C VAL A 331 -15.50 -2.79 28.06
N PHE A 332 -16.03 -2.57 29.26
CA PHE A 332 -17.40 -2.99 29.59
C PHE A 332 -18.44 -2.24 28.75
N GLN A 333 -18.22 -0.95 28.47
CA GLN A 333 -19.09 -0.18 27.59
C GLN A 333 -19.12 -0.74 26.16
N LEU A 334 -17.99 -1.14 25.62
CA LEU A 334 -17.90 -1.69 24.27
C LEU A 334 -18.51 -3.10 24.17
N ILE A 335 -18.33 -3.95 25.20
CA ILE A 335 -18.86 -5.32 25.22
C ILE A 335 -20.37 -5.34 25.51
N ARG A 336 -20.83 -4.55 26.48
CA ARG A 336 -22.19 -4.65 27.03
C ARG A 336 -23.07 -3.46 26.68
N GLY A 337 -22.50 -2.31 26.33
CA GLY A 337 -23.25 -1.07 26.10
C GLY A 337 -24.30 -1.16 25.00
N GLY A 338 -24.14 -2.03 24.00
CA GLY A 338 -25.17 -2.26 22.98
C GLY A 338 -26.46 -2.94 23.51
N ARG A 339 -26.38 -3.62 24.66
CA ARG A 339 -27.50 -4.30 25.33
C ARG A 339 -27.93 -3.61 26.62
N GLU A 340 -27.00 -2.95 27.29
CA GLU A 340 -27.21 -2.27 28.57
C GLU A 340 -27.11 -0.74 28.38
N PRO A 341 -28.24 -0.02 28.24
CA PRO A 341 -28.22 1.43 28.07
C PRO A 341 -27.53 2.20 29.20
N ALA A 342 -27.53 1.67 30.42
CA ALA A 342 -26.85 2.24 31.57
C ALA A 342 -25.32 2.38 31.37
N LEU A 343 -24.73 1.60 30.46
CA LEU A 343 -23.31 1.65 30.11
C LEU A 343 -23.02 2.56 28.89
N GLN A 344 -24.02 3.26 28.34
CA GLN A 344 -23.83 4.22 27.23
C GLN A 344 -23.52 5.64 27.73
N GLN A 345 -23.21 5.78 29.02
CA GLN A 345 -22.85 7.05 29.65
C GLN A 345 -21.43 7.48 29.21
N ARG A 346 -21.21 8.79 29.06
CA ARG A 346 -19.90 9.31 28.61
C ARG A 346 -18.92 9.44 29.79
N ALA A 347 -19.41 9.86 30.95
CA ALA A 347 -18.60 10.04 32.15
C ALA A 347 -18.17 8.69 32.77
N LEU A 348 -16.91 8.61 33.24
CA LEU A 348 -16.35 7.39 33.82
C LEU A 348 -17.07 6.97 35.11
N LEU A 349 -17.23 7.90 36.06
CA LEU A 349 -17.74 7.57 37.40
C LEU A 349 -19.18 7.04 37.40
N PRO A 350 -20.15 7.65 36.67
CA PRO A 350 -21.48 7.08 36.53
C PRO A 350 -21.51 5.72 35.81
N THR A 351 -20.62 5.53 34.83
CA THR A 351 -20.47 4.23 34.16
C THR A 351 -19.94 3.17 35.12
N LEU A 352 -18.98 3.52 35.96
CA LEU A 352 -18.44 2.62 36.98
C LEU A 352 -19.49 2.22 38.01
N ALA A 353 -20.39 3.13 38.39
CA ALA A 353 -21.55 2.79 39.22
C ALA A 353 -22.49 1.81 38.52
N ALA A 354 -22.77 2.01 37.22
CA ALA A 354 -23.57 1.07 36.44
C ALA A 354 -22.89 -0.31 36.28
N ILE A 355 -21.56 -0.37 36.18
CA ILE A 355 -20.78 -1.62 36.17
C ILE A 355 -20.96 -2.38 37.50
N ASP A 356 -20.98 -1.67 38.62
CA ASP A 356 -21.19 -2.23 39.96
C ASP A 356 -22.63 -2.76 40.13
N GLU A 357 -23.63 -1.96 39.76
CA GLU A 357 -25.06 -2.33 39.80
C GLU A 357 -25.38 -3.55 38.93
N LEU A 358 -24.66 -3.71 37.81
CA LEU A 358 -24.80 -4.86 36.90
C LEU A 358 -23.93 -6.06 37.29
N HIS A 359 -23.16 -5.96 38.39
CA HIS A 359 -22.25 -7.00 38.87
C HIS A 359 -21.27 -7.51 37.79
N LEU A 360 -20.74 -6.58 36.98
CA LEU A 360 -19.80 -6.91 35.90
C LEU A 360 -18.35 -7.03 36.37
N LEU A 361 -18.06 -6.55 37.57
CA LEU A 361 -16.80 -6.70 38.28
C LEU A 361 -17.02 -7.48 39.60
N PRO A 362 -15.96 -8.10 40.15
CA PRO A 362 -15.99 -8.67 41.50
C PRO A 362 -16.45 -7.65 42.56
N GLU A 363 -17.10 -8.15 43.61
CA GLU A 363 -17.61 -7.31 44.70
C GLU A 363 -16.48 -6.48 45.33
N GLY A 364 -16.68 -5.17 45.41
CA GLY A 364 -15.70 -4.21 45.95
C GLY A 364 -14.74 -3.59 44.93
N ASP A 365 -14.54 -4.20 43.75
CA ASP A 365 -13.56 -3.71 42.77
C ASP A 365 -13.98 -2.37 42.15
N ALA A 366 -15.28 -2.16 41.90
CA ALA A 366 -15.78 -0.88 41.41
C ALA A 366 -15.57 0.25 42.44
N THR A 367 -15.72 -0.05 43.74
CA THR A 367 -15.46 0.92 44.82
C THR A 367 -13.97 1.28 44.89
N LEU A 368 -13.08 0.29 44.77
CA LEU A 368 -11.63 0.50 44.72
C LEU A 368 -11.21 1.35 43.52
N LEU A 369 -11.74 1.05 42.32
CA LEU A 369 -11.48 1.82 41.11
C LEU A 369 -11.97 3.26 41.23
N ARG A 370 -13.15 3.48 41.82
CA ARG A 370 -13.70 4.82 42.06
C ARG A 370 -12.80 5.64 42.97
N ALA A 371 -12.35 5.04 44.08
CA ALA A 371 -11.43 5.70 45.01
C ALA A 371 -10.08 6.02 44.36
N ALA A 372 -9.51 5.06 43.62
CA ALA A 372 -8.26 5.26 42.89
C ALA A 372 -8.38 6.36 41.83
N TYR A 373 -9.46 6.38 41.06
CA TYR A 373 -9.69 7.40 40.04
C TYR A 373 -9.75 8.81 40.64
N LEU A 374 -10.57 9.02 41.67
CA LEU A 374 -10.69 10.33 42.33
C LEU A 374 -9.37 10.78 42.96
N PHE A 375 -8.62 9.85 43.57
CA PHE A 375 -7.30 10.15 44.13
C PHE A 375 -6.30 10.57 43.05
N LEU A 376 -6.20 9.81 41.96
CA LEU A 376 -5.29 10.08 40.85
C LEU A 376 -5.64 11.38 40.12
N ARG A 377 -6.93 11.64 39.86
CA ARG A 377 -7.39 12.88 39.21
C ARG A 377 -7.12 14.11 40.07
N ARG A 378 -7.36 14.01 41.38
CA ARG A 378 -7.03 15.09 42.31
C ARG A 378 -5.53 15.37 42.34
N LEU A 379 -4.71 14.33 42.44
CA LEU A 379 -3.24 14.46 42.45
C LEU A 379 -2.73 15.08 41.15
N GLU A 380 -3.24 14.62 40.00
CA GLU A 380 -2.94 15.17 38.68
C GLU A 380 -3.34 16.64 38.58
N ASN A 381 -4.57 16.98 38.94
CA ASN A 381 -5.07 18.34 38.84
C ASN A 381 -4.34 19.31 39.78
N LEU A 382 -4.03 18.90 41.01
CA LEU A 382 -3.21 19.69 41.93
C LEU A 382 -1.82 19.93 41.36
N LEU A 383 -1.16 18.88 40.83
CA LEU A 383 0.14 18.99 40.19
C LEU A 383 0.12 19.97 39.02
N GLN A 384 -0.86 19.84 38.12
CA GLN A 384 -1.01 20.73 36.97
C GLN A 384 -1.31 22.17 37.40
N SER A 385 -2.09 22.36 38.46
CA SER A 385 -2.47 23.69 38.97
C SER A 385 -1.32 24.48 39.60
N ILE A 386 -0.17 23.85 39.88
CA ILE A 386 1.01 24.57 40.38
C ILE A 386 1.45 25.61 39.34
N ASN A 387 1.55 25.22 38.07
CA ASN A 387 2.08 26.06 36.98
C ASN A 387 1.13 26.20 35.77
N ASP A 388 -0.06 25.60 35.79
CA ASP A 388 -0.93 25.41 34.61
C ASP A 388 -0.23 24.64 33.47
N GLU A 389 0.56 23.63 33.84
CA GLU A 389 1.36 22.81 32.92
C GLU A 389 0.74 21.42 32.72
N GLN A 390 0.79 20.93 31.48
CA GLN A 390 0.31 19.59 31.11
C GLN A 390 1.36 18.53 31.50
N THR A 391 1.49 18.28 32.81
CA THR A 391 2.35 17.23 33.35
C THR A 391 1.54 16.09 33.95
N GLN A 392 2.07 14.88 33.80
CA GLN A 392 1.56 13.63 34.41
C GLN A 392 2.67 12.92 35.19
N THR A 393 3.86 13.53 35.28
CA THR A 393 5.03 12.96 35.94
C THR A 393 5.20 13.65 37.28
N LEU A 394 5.32 12.87 38.35
CA LEU A 394 5.49 13.41 39.69
C LEU A 394 6.78 14.22 39.82
N PRO A 395 6.78 15.28 40.63
CA PRO A 395 7.94 16.14 40.80
C PRO A 395 9.08 15.42 41.52
N GLN A 396 10.30 15.76 41.10
CA GLN A 396 11.53 15.31 41.77
C GLN A 396 12.06 16.35 42.78
N ASP A 397 11.65 17.61 42.65
CA ASP A 397 12.05 18.69 43.54
C ASP A 397 11.27 18.68 44.87
N GLU A 398 11.93 19.09 45.95
CA GLU A 398 11.37 19.04 47.30
C GLU A 398 10.18 20.00 47.49
N LEU A 399 10.18 21.15 46.80
CA LEU A 399 9.13 22.15 46.94
C LEU A 399 7.80 21.63 46.40
N ASN A 400 7.76 21.13 45.17
CA ASN A 400 6.54 20.61 44.56
C ASN A 400 6.06 19.33 45.24
N ARG A 401 6.98 18.49 45.77
CA ARG A 401 6.59 17.37 46.64
C ARG A 401 5.88 17.84 47.91
N ALA A 402 6.40 18.89 48.56
CA ALA A 402 5.75 19.49 49.73
C ALA A 402 4.41 20.16 49.39
N ARG A 403 4.31 20.83 48.22
CA ARG A 403 3.06 21.41 47.70
C ARG A 403 2.01 20.32 47.53
N LEU A 404 2.34 19.22 46.86
CA LEU A 404 1.42 18.11 46.64
C LEU A 404 1.00 17.41 47.93
N ALA A 405 1.94 17.15 48.85
CA ALA A 405 1.61 16.57 50.14
C ALA A 405 0.62 17.44 50.92
N TRP A 406 0.84 18.76 50.94
CA TRP A 406 -0.09 19.71 51.57
C TRP A 406 -1.46 19.74 50.87
N GLY A 407 -1.50 19.82 49.54
CA GLY A 407 -2.75 19.88 48.76
C GLY A 407 -3.58 18.59 48.83
N MET A 408 -2.93 17.45 49.04
CA MET A 408 -3.57 16.14 49.26
C MET A 408 -3.93 15.88 50.73
N HIS A 409 -3.64 16.81 51.64
CA HIS A 409 -3.82 16.68 53.11
C HIS A 409 -3.09 15.47 53.70
N THR A 410 -1.84 15.26 53.28
CA THR A 410 -0.93 14.26 53.87
C THR A 410 0.18 14.97 54.63
N ASP A 411 0.73 14.31 55.65
CA ASP A 411 1.79 14.89 56.48
C ASP A 411 3.10 15.13 55.72
N ASP A 412 3.44 14.21 54.81
CA ASP A 412 4.67 14.25 54.01
C ASP A 412 4.55 13.51 52.67
N TRP A 413 5.60 13.63 51.85
CA TRP A 413 5.71 13.00 50.53
C TRP A 413 5.75 11.47 50.58
N GLU A 414 6.35 10.89 51.62
CA GLU A 414 6.46 9.43 51.75
C GLU A 414 5.08 8.81 51.96
N THR A 415 4.26 9.43 52.81
CA THR A 415 2.87 9.05 53.06
C THR A 415 2.03 9.16 51.79
N LEU A 416 2.15 10.28 51.05
CA LEU A 416 1.45 10.46 49.78
C LEU A 416 1.85 9.39 48.75
N SER A 417 3.15 9.09 48.64
CA SER A 417 3.69 8.10 47.71
C SER A 417 3.21 6.69 48.03
N ALA A 418 3.14 6.32 49.31
CA ALA A 418 2.62 5.03 49.75
C ALA A 418 1.12 4.86 49.43
N GLN A 419 0.32 5.90 49.65
CA GLN A 419 -1.11 5.90 49.27
C GLN A 419 -1.30 5.77 47.76
N LEU A 420 -0.51 6.51 46.97
CA LEU A 420 -0.51 6.41 45.51
C LEU A 420 -0.19 4.99 45.03
N ALA A 421 0.89 4.39 45.56
CA ALA A 421 1.30 3.04 45.20
C ALA A 421 0.21 2.00 45.49
N ASN A 422 -0.49 2.13 46.62
CA ASN A 422 -1.61 1.25 46.97
C ASN A 422 -2.78 1.38 45.98
N HIS A 423 -3.17 2.60 45.61
CA HIS A 423 -4.22 2.82 44.60
C HIS A 423 -3.83 2.23 43.24
N MET A 424 -2.61 2.48 42.77
CA MET A 424 -2.13 1.96 41.48
C MET A 424 -2.04 0.43 41.47
N ALA A 425 -1.60 -0.19 42.57
CA ALA A 425 -1.57 -1.65 42.69
C ALA A 425 -2.97 -2.28 42.57
N ASN A 426 -3.98 -1.66 43.18
CA ASN A 426 -5.36 -2.13 43.08
C ASN A 426 -5.91 -2.04 41.65
N VAL A 427 -5.66 -0.93 40.95
CA VAL A 427 -6.04 -0.77 39.53
C VAL A 427 -5.36 -1.84 38.68
N ARG A 428 -4.06 -2.05 38.89
CA ARG A 428 -3.27 -2.99 38.10
C ARG A 428 -3.75 -4.43 38.23
N ARG A 429 -4.16 -4.83 39.44
CA ARG A 429 -4.77 -6.15 39.67
C ARG A 429 -6.01 -6.33 38.80
N VAL A 430 -6.96 -5.39 38.87
CA VAL A 430 -8.21 -5.45 38.09
C VAL A 430 -7.93 -5.42 36.59
N PHE A 431 -6.95 -4.62 36.15
CA PHE A 431 -6.55 -4.55 34.74
C PHE A 431 -6.02 -5.89 34.22
N ASN A 432 -5.22 -6.62 35.01
CA ASN A 432 -4.69 -7.91 34.60
C ASN A 432 -5.80 -8.98 34.47
N GLU A 433 -6.76 -8.98 35.40
CA GLU A 433 -7.91 -9.90 35.41
C GLU A 433 -8.94 -9.58 34.30
N LEU A 434 -8.88 -8.40 33.70
CA LEU A 434 -9.77 -7.94 32.64
C LEU A 434 -9.58 -8.76 31.36
N ILE A 435 -10.62 -9.48 30.93
CA ILE A 435 -10.67 -10.32 29.72
C ILE A 435 -9.51 -11.33 29.69
N GLY A 436 -9.74 -12.53 30.20
CA GLY A 436 -8.72 -13.56 30.43
C GLY A 436 -7.69 -13.71 29.31
N ASP A 437 -6.42 -13.74 29.72
CA ASP A 437 -5.27 -14.03 28.87
C ASP A 437 -5.16 -15.56 28.76
N ASP A 438 -5.30 -16.11 27.56
CA ASP A 438 -4.88 -17.49 27.29
C ASP A 438 -3.34 -17.51 27.27
N GLU A 439 -2.72 -17.45 28.45
CA GLU A 439 -1.28 -17.70 28.63
C GLU A 439 -1.00 -19.20 28.47
N ALA A 440 -1.06 -19.68 27.22
CA ALA A 440 -0.49 -20.95 26.82
C ALA A 440 0.16 -20.78 25.44
N GLN A 441 1.19 -19.93 25.36
CA GLN A 441 1.91 -19.69 24.11
C GLN A 441 2.84 -20.87 23.81
N SER A 442 2.55 -21.58 22.74
CA SER A 442 3.50 -22.50 22.12
C SER A 442 4.71 -21.74 21.52
N PRO A 443 5.88 -22.37 21.33
CA PRO A 443 7.04 -21.72 20.71
C PRO A 443 6.76 -21.16 19.30
N ASP A 444 5.88 -21.80 18.53
CA ASP A 444 5.45 -21.32 17.21
C ASP A 444 4.56 -20.07 17.30
N GLU A 445 3.73 -19.96 18.35
CA GLU A 445 2.93 -18.75 18.59
C GLU A 445 3.77 -17.57 19.08
N GLN A 446 4.85 -17.81 19.82
CA GLN A 446 5.82 -16.78 20.21
C GLN A 446 6.55 -16.22 19.00
N LEU A 447 6.95 -17.08 18.06
CA LEU A 447 7.58 -16.68 16.80
C LEU A 447 6.59 -15.95 15.88
N ALA A 448 5.33 -16.39 15.82
CA ALA A 448 4.27 -15.71 15.07
C ALA A 448 3.87 -14.36 15.70
N GLU A 449 3.87 -14.26 17.03
CA GLU A 449 3.64 -13.01 17.75
C GLU A 449 4.79 -12.02 17.54
N TYR A 450 6.03 -12.51 17.46
CA TYR A 450 7.20 -11.71 17.13
C TYR A 450 7.17 -11.11 15.72
N TRP A 451 6.80 -11.88 14.69
CA TRP A 451 6.64 -11.30 13.34
C TRP A 451 5.43 -10.38 13.24
N ARG A 452 4.40 -10.59 14.08
CA ARG A 452 3.33 -9.61 14.29
C ARG A 452 3.85 -8.32 14.92
N GLU A 453 4.74 -8.39 15.91
CA GLU A 453 5.40 -7.20 16.50
C GLU A 453 6.18 -6.41 15.44
N LEU A 454 7.01 -7.08 14.65
CA LEU A 454 7.79 -6.45 13.56
C LEU A 454 6.87 -5.77 12.52
N TRP A 455 5.72 -6.37 12.22
CA TRP A 455 4.75 -5.81 11.29
C TRP A 455 3.91 -4.67 11.88
N GLN A 456 3.53 -4.73 13.16
CA GLN A 456 2.60 -3.80 13.80
C GLN A 456 3.28 -2.58 14.43
N ASP A 457 4.48 -2.73 15.00
CA ASP A 457 5.15 -1.64 15.71
C ASP A 457 5.96 -0.77 14.74
N ALA A 458 5.86 0.56 14.84
CA ALA A 458 6.67 1.47 14.03
C ALA A 458 8.15 1.28 14.40
N LEU A 459 8.87 0.53 13.58
CA LEU A 459 10.27 0.17 13.79
C LEU A 459 11.11 1.46 13.83
N GLU A 460 11.69 1.77 14.98
CA GLU A 460 12.80 2.73 15.07
C GLU A 460 14.07 2.02 14.56
N GLU A 461 14.98 2.75 13.89
CA GLU A 461 16.17 2.19 13.22
C GLU A 461 17.13 1.41 14.16
N ASP A 462 16.96 1.53 15.48
CA ASP A 462 17.83 0.99 16.52
C ASP A 462 17.31 -0.31 17.17
N ASP A 463 16.17 -0.85 16.71
CA ASP A 463 15.62 -2.10 17.27
C ASP A 463 16.44 -3.31 16.82
N ALA A 464 17.32 -3.78 17.71
CA ALA A 464 18.10 -5.00 17.60
C ALA A 464 17.21 -6.25 17.67
N SER A 465 16.41 -6.43 16.62
CA SER A 465 15.42 -7.50 16.50
C SER A 465 16.11 -8.88 16.42
N PRO A 466 15.92 -9.80 17.39
CA PRO A 466 16.66 -11.07 17.46
C PRO A 466 16.52 -11.99 16.25
N ALA A 467 15.39 -11.99 15.54
CA ALA A 467 15.21 -12.81 14.34
C ALA A 467 16.06 -12.35 13.16
N LEU A 468 16.43 -11.07 13.11
CA LEU A 468 17.33 -10.54 12.08
C LEU A 468 18.80 -10.61 12.53
N ALA A 469 19.11 -11.23 13.68
CA ALA A 469 20.48 -11.27 14.22
C ALA A 469 21.45 -12.07 13.34
N HIS A 470 20.95 -12.99 12.51
CA HIS A 470 21.76 -13.76 11.57
C HIS A 470 22.14 -12.98 10.31
N LEU A 471 21.47 -11.85 10.02
CA LEU A 471 21.80 -10.96 8.92
C LEU A 471 22.93 -10.00 9.31
N ASN A 472 23.72 -9.57 8.33
CA ASN A 472 24.67 -8.49 8.55
C ASN A 472 23.95 -7.14 8.72
N ASP A 473 24.66 -6.12 9.21
CA ASP A 473 24.05 -4.83 9.54
C ASP A 473 23.49 -4.06 8.34
N ALA A 474 24.07 -4.24 7.15
CA ALA A 474 23.57 -3.58 5.94
C ALA A 474 22.24 -4.21 5.48
N ASP A 475 22.18 -5.54 5.45
CA ASP A 475 21.00 -6.30 5.06
C ASP A 475 19.85 -6.11 6.07
N ARG A 476 20.16 -6.10 7.37
CA ARG A 476 19.20 -5.81 8.43
C ARG A 476 18.54 -4.45 8.24
N ARG A 477 19.32 -3.40 8.00
CA ARG A 477 18.80 -2.04 7.72
C ARG A 477 17.96 -2.02 6.46
N SER A 478 18.39 -2.72 5.40
CA SER A 478 17.63 -2.79 4.15
C SER A 478 16.28 -3.47 4.35
N VAL A 479 16.20 -4.58 5.09
CA VAL A 479 14.94 -5.28 5.41
C VAL A 479 14.00 -4.38 6.20
N LEU A 480 14.48 -3.75 7.27
CA LEU A 480 13.66 -2.84 8.09
C LEU A 480 13.12 -1.66 7.27
N ALA A 481 13.95 -1.06 6.41
CA ALA A 481 13.54 0.01 5.50
C ALA A 481 12.45 -0.45 4.52
N LEU A 482 12.59 -1.63 3.91
CA LEU A 482 11.60 -2.18 2.98
C LEU A 482 10.25 -2.44 3.66
N ILE A 483 10.24 -2.96 4.90
CA ILE A 483 9.02 -3.17 5.68
C ILE A 483 8.36 -1.83 6.01
N ALA A 484 9.15 -0.86 6.50
CA ALA A 484 8.65 0.46 6.86
C ALA A 484 8.08 1.23 5.65
N ASP A 485 8.77 1.18 4.52
CA ASP A 485 8.31 1.83 3.29
C ASP A 485 7.03 1.18 2.74
N PHE A 486 6.94 -0.15 2.77
CA PHE A 486 5.70 -0.85 2.40
C PHE A 486 4.53 -0.44 3.31
N ARG A 487 4.73 -0.32 4.62
CA ARG A 487 3.67 0.15 5.55
C ARG A 487 3.22 1.57 5.26
N LYS A 488 4.15 2.50 5.01
CA LYS A 488 3.81 3.87 4.60
C LYS A 488 3.00 3.90 3.31
N GLU A 489 3.31 2.99 2.38
CA GLU A 489 2.55 2.82 1.13
C GLU A 489 1.11 2.32 1.41
N LEU A 490 0.93 1.42 2.39
CA LEU A 490 -0.41 0.96 2.83
C LEU A 490 -1.25 2.09 3.45
N ASP A 491 -0.63 3.01 4.19
CA ASP A 491 -1.34 4.14 4.80
C ASP A 491 -1.82 5.14 3.75
N ARG A 492 -1.12 5.25 2.62
CA ARG A 492 -1.50 6.11 1.48
C ARG A 492 -2.63 5.54 0.63
N ARG A 493 -2.84 4.23 0.66
CA ARG A 493 -3.84 3.55 -0.18
C ARG A 493 -5.12 3.26 0.62
N THR A 494 -6.26 3.47 -0.01
CA THR A 494 -7.58 3.14 0.55
C THR A 494 -7.81 1.62 0.51
N ILE A 495 -7.36 0.93 1.56
CA ILE A 495 -7.58 -0.50 1.76
C ILE A 495 -8.76 -0.67 2.71
N GLY A 496 -9.79 -1.41 2.28
CA GLY A 496 -10.95 -1.73 3.12
C GLY A 496 -10.58 -2.55 4.36
N PRO A 497 -11.46 -2.63 5.38
CA PRO A 497 -11.20 -3.30 6.65
C PRO A 497 -10.82 -4.77 6.46
N ARG A 498 -11.45 -5.46 5.50
CA ARG A 498 -11.14 -6.85 5.16
C ARG A 498 -9.72 -7.02 4.60
N GLY A 499 -9.31 -6.16 3.65
CA GLY A 499 -7.98 -6.22 3.06
C GLY A 499 -6.87 -5.99 4.09
N ARG A 500 -7.07 -5.06 5.03
CA ARG A 500 -6.13 -4.83 6.14
C ARG A 500 -6.06 -6.03 7.09
N GLN A 501 -7.21 -6.61 7.45
CA GLN A 501 -7.25 -7.80 8.29
C GLN A 501 -6.45 -8.96 7.66
N VAL A 502 -6.62 -9.20 6.37
CA VAL A 502 -5.91 -10.25 5.64
C VAL A 502 -4.41 -9.95 5.55
N LEU A 503 -4.01 -8.69 5.34
CA LEU A 503 -2.60 -8.29 5.37
C LEU A 503 -1.97 -8.52 6.74
N ASP A 504 -2.66 -8.15 7.82
CA ASP A 504 -2.16 -8.34 9.19
C ASP A 504 -2.03 -9.83 9.58
N GLN A 505 -2.74 -10.71 8.87
CA GLN A 505 -2.59 -12.16 8.98
C GLN A 505 -1.47 -12.70 8.07
N LEU A 506 -1.39 -12.22 6.82
CA LEU A 506 -0.44 -12.67 5.81
C LEU A 506 0.99 -12.22 6.12
N MET A 507 1.18 -10.94 6.46
CA MET A 507 2.51 -10.33 6.57
C MET A 507 3.42 -11.01 7.60
N PRO A 508 2.96 -11.38 8.81
CA PRO A 508 3.80 -12.12 9.75
C PRO A 508 4.34 -13.44 9.17
N HIS A 509 3.50 -14.21 8.47
CA HIS A 509 3.91 -15.47 7.84
C HIS A 509 4.89 -15.22 6.69
N LEU A 510 4.60 -14.25 5.83
CA LEU A 510 5.47 -13.86 4.71
C LEU A 510 6.85 -13.39 5.20
N LEU A 511 6.88 -12.54 6.22
CA LEU A 511 8.12 -12.05 6.82
C LEU A 511 8.89 -13.18 7.49
N SER A 512 8.21 -14.11 8.17
CA SER A 512 8.87 -15.26 8.80
C SER A 512 9.63 -16.12 7.78
N GLU A 513 9.03 -16.39 6.62
CA GLU A 513 9.64 -17.21 5.57
C GLU A 513 10.75 -16.46 4.84
N ILE A 514 10.56 -15.17 4.53
CA ILE A 514 11.56 -14.37 3.81
C ILE A 514 12.75 -14.04 4.70
N CYS A 515 12.49 -13.51 5.90
CA CYS A 515 13.53 -12.99 6.78
C CYS A 515 14.34 -14.10 7.46
N SER A 516 13.92 -15.36 7.39
CA SER A 516 14.74 -16.52 7.80
C SER A 516 15.84 -16.88 6.79
N ARG A 517 15.86 -16.24 5.61
CA ARG A 517 16.83 -16.51 4.54
C ARG A 517 18.03 -15.59 4.64
N ALA A 518 19.21 -16.10 4.28
CA ALA A 518 20.44 -15.30 4.21
C ALA A 518 20.37 -14.19 3.16
N ASP A 519 19.55 -14.34 2.12
CA ASP A 519 19.36 -13.38 1.03
C ASP A 519 18.15 -12.46 1.24
N ALA A 520 17.56 -12.40 2.44
CA ALA A 520 16.27 -11.76 2.76
C ALA A 520 15.98 -10.38 2.09
N PRO A 521 16.93 -9.42 2.00
CA PRO A 521 16.66 -8.15 1.33
C PRO A 521 16.17 -8.30 -0.12
N LEU A 522 16.71 -9.30 -0.84
CA LEU A 522 16.45 -9.50 -2.27
C LEU A 522 15.01 -9.96 -2.57
N PRO A 523 14.49 -11.09 -2.04
CA PRO A 523 13.11 -11.49 -2.25
C PRO A 523 12.12 -10.49 -1.66
N LEU A 524 12.44 -9.85 -0.52
CA LEU A 524 11.57 -8.84 0.06
C LEU A 524 11.40 -7.64 -0.89
N ALA A 525 12.50 -7.11 -1.44
CA ALA A 525 12.46 -6.00 -2.40
C ALA A 525 11.72 -6.34 -3.71
N ARG A 526 11.66 -7.62 -4.07
CA ARG A 526 10.96 -8.11 -5.28
C ARG A 526 9.47 -8.38 -5.04
N ILE A 527 9.09 -8.77 -3.82
CA ILE A 527 7.70 -9.10 -3.46
C ILE A 527 6.92 -7.87 -3.02
N THR A 528 7.55 -6.88 -2.39
CA THR A 528 6.84 -5.66 -1.95
C THR A 528 6.17 -4.88 -3.11
N PRO A 529 6.75 -4.75 -4.33
CA PRO A 529 6.04 -4.15 -5.46
C PRO A 529 4.83 -4.96 -5.92
N LEU A 530 4.91 -6.30 -5.87
CA LEU A 530 3.78 -7.18 -6.17
C LEU A 530 2.65 -6.97 -5.18
N LEU A 531 2.94 -7.04 -3.87
CA LEU A 531 1.95 -6.82 -2.82
C LEU A 531 1.33 -5.43 -2.93
N THR A 532 2.13 -4.41 -3.22
CA THR A 532 1.67 -3.03 -3.45
C THR A 532 0.70 -2.95 -4.64
N GLY A 533 0.94 -3.73 -5.69
CA GLY A 533 0.08 -3.80 -6.87
C GLY A 533 -1.27 -4.49 -6.61
N ILE A 534 -1.33 -5.43 -5.66
CA ILE A 534 -2.53 -6.21 -5.35
C ILE A 534 -3.24 -5.81 -4.05
N VAL A 535 -2.69 -4.86 -3.30
CA VAL A 535 -3.17 -4.51 -1.95
C VAL A 535 -4.64 -4.09 -1.89
N THR A 536 -5.17 -3.53 -2.98
CA THR A 536 -6.58 -3.12 -3.11
C THR A 536 -7.50 -4.26 -3.56
N ARG A 537 -6.94 -5.42 -3.89
CA ARG A 537 -7.63 -6.61 -4.40
C ARG A 537 -7.56 -7.73 -3.36
N THR A 538 -8.48 -7.66 -2.38
CA THR A 538 -8.52 -8.56 -1.22
C THR A 538 -8.47 -10.04 -1.57
N THR A 539 -9.08 -10.46 -2.69
CA THR A 539 -9.10 -11.87 -3.12
C THR A 539 -7.70 -12.46 -3.36
N TYR A 540 -6.76 -11.68 -3.91
CA TYR A 540 -5.38 -12.15 -4.10
C TYR A 540 -4.61 -12.24 -2.78
N LEU A 541 -4.89 -11.34 -1.84
CA LEU A 541 -4.31 -11.39 -0.50
C LEU A 541 -4.85 -12.61 0.27
N GLU A 542 -6.14 -12.89 0.14
CA GLU A 542 -6.78 -14.06 0.75
C GLU A 542 -6.20 -15.35 0.17
N LEU A 543 -6.00 -15.44 -1.16
CA LEU A 543 -5.33 -16.58 -1.78
C LEU A 543 -3.96 -16.86 -1.15
N LEU A 544 -3.13 -15.83 -0.98
CA LEU A 544 -1.81 -16.00 -0.36
C LEU A 544 -1.87 -16.35 1.13
N SER A 545 -2.90 -15.88 1.84
CA SER A 545 -3.11 -16.17 3.26
C SER A 545 -3.66 -17.57 3.51
N GLU A 546 -4.58 -18.04 2.66
CA GLU A 546 -5.27 -19.33 2.79
C GLU A 546 -4.43 -20.50 2.26
N PHE A 547 -3.52 -20.25 1.31
CA PHE A 547 -2.68 -21.27 0.68
C PHE A 547 -1.18 -21.06 0.95
N PRO A 548 -0.64 -21.54 2.09
CA PRO A 548 0.78 -21.41 2.43
C PRO A 548 1.74 -21.99 1.38
N GLY A 549 1.31 -23.04 0.65
CA GLY A 549 2.07 -23.60 -0.47
C GLY A 549 2.32 -22.57 -1.58
N ALA A 550 1.29 -21.83 -1.97
CA ALA A 550 1.42 -20.78 -2.98
C ALA A 550 2.32 -19.64 -2.51
N LEU A 551 2.22 -19.23 -1.23
CA LEU A 551 3.12 -18.24 -0.64
C LEU A 551 4.59 -18.71 -0.69
N LYS A 552 4.85 -19.98 -0.39
CA LYS A 552 6.21 -20.55 -0.47
C LYS A 552 6.76 -20.58 -1.90
N HIS A 553 5.93 -20.95 -2.88
CA HIS A 553 6.31 -20.92 -4.29
C HIS A 553 6.56 -19.49 -4.79
N LEU A 554 5.71 -18.54 -4.39
CA LEU A 554 5.91 -17.11 -4.65
C LEU A 554 7.28 -16.64 -4.16
N ILE A 555 7.60 -16.92 -2.89
CA ILE A 555 8.88 -16.52 -2.28
C ILE A 555 10.06 -17.15 -3.02
N THR A 556 9.96 -18.45 -3.32
CA THR A 556 11.04 -19.20 -3.98
C THR A 556 11.32 -18.66 -5.39
N LEU A 557 10.27 -18.44 -6.18
CA LEU A 557 10.39 -17.94 -7.55
C LEU A 557 10.88 -16.49 -7.59
N CYS A 558 10.35 -15.62 -6.73
CA CYS A 558 10.80 -14.22 -6.65
C CYS A 558 12.24 -14.09 -6.13
N ALA A 559 12.68 -14.96 -5.20
CA ALA A 559 14.07 -15.02 -4.78
C ALA A 559 14.99 -15.40 -5.95
N ALA A 560 14.56 -16.37 -6.77
CA ALA A 560 15.37 -16.87 -7.87
C ALA A 560 15.39 -15.96 -9.11
N SER A 561 14.28 -15.28 -9.45
CA SER A 561 14.16 -14.52 -10.69
C SER A 561 13.40 -13.19 -10.52
N PRO A 562 14.05 -12.04 -10.79
CA PRO A 562 13.35 -10.75 -10.89
C PRO A 562 12.37 -10.71 -12.06
N MET A 563 12.65 -11.41 -13.18
CA MET A 563 11.72 -11.47 -14.32
C MET A 563 10.37 -12.06 -13.91
N VAL A 564 10.38 -13.16 -13.16
CA VAL A 564 9.15 -13.78 -12.63
C VAL A 564 8.47 -12.86 -11.62
N ALA A 565 9.22 -12.20 -10.72
CA ALA A 565 8.66 -11.23 -9.79
C ALA A 565 7.95 -10.07 -10.51
N SER A 566 8.60 -9.49 -11.53
CA SER A 566 8.05 -8.45 -12.40
C SER A 566 6.81 -8.94 -13.16
N GLN A 567 6.81 -10.18 -13.65
CA GLN A 567 5.68 -10.79 -14.35
C GLN A 567 4.46 -10.95 -13.43
N LEU A 568 4.65 -11.52 -12.22
CA LEU A 568 3.58 -11.70 -11.23
C LEU A 568 3.03 -10.37 -10.72
N ALA A 569 3.89 -9.36 -10.54
CA ALA A 569 3.46 -8.01 -10.16
C ALA A 569 2.61 -7.35 -11.25
N ARG A 570 2.97 -7.55 -12.53
CA ARG A 570 2.23 -6.99 -13.68
C ARG A 570 0.95 -7.76 -13.99
N HIS A 571 0.95 -9.08 -13.77
CA HIS A 571 -0.18 -9.97 -14.06
C HIS A 571 -0.56 -10.81 -12.82
N PRO A 572 -1.21 -10.21 -11.80
CA PRO A 572 -1.56 -10.90 -10.56
C PRO A 572 -2.47 -12.13 -10.69
N LEU A 573 -3.19 -12.27 -11.82
CA LEU A 573 -3.99 -13.47 -12.10
C LEU A 573 -3.15 -14.75 -12.09
N LEU A 574 -1.85 -14.63 -12.36
CA LEU A 574 -0.89 -15.74 -12.36
C LEU A 574 -0.63 -16.30 -10.95
N LEU A 575 -1.10 -15.65 -9.89
CA LEU A 575 -1.02 -16.21 -8.54
C LEU A 575 -1.84 -17.51 -8.41
N ASP A 576 -2.84 -17.73 -9.28
CA ASP A 576 -3.60 -18.98 -9.35
C ASP A 576 -2.71 -20.16 -9.77
N GLU A 577 -1.73 -19.91 -10.64
CA GLU A 577 -0.75 -20.93 -11.09
C GLU A 577 0.15 -21.41 -9.95
N LEU A 578 0.22 -20.68 -8.83
CA LEU A 578 1.03 -21.05 -7.67
C LEU A 578 0.33 -22.06 -6.75
N LEU A 579 -0.96 -22.32 -6.97
CA LEU A 579 -1.75 -23.24 -6.13
C LEU A 579 -1.42 -24.71 -6.38
N ASP A 580 -1.04 -25.08 -7.61
CA ASP A 580 -0.70 -26.46 -7.97
C ASP A 580 0.77 -26.59 -8.40
N PRO A 581 1.65 -27.13 -7.54
CA PRO A 581 3.05 -27.34 -7.90
C PRO A 581 3.24 -28.31 -9.08
N ASN A 582 2.29 -29.22 -9.34
CA ASN A 582 2.44 -30.22 -10.40
C ASN A 582 2.37 -29.58 -11.78
N THR A 583 1.53 -28.57 -11.98
CA THR A 583 1.46 -27.80 -13.23
C THR A 583 2.53 -26.71 -13.27
N LEU A 584 2.81 -26.05 -12.15
CA LEU A 584 3.77 -24.95 -12.08
C LEU A 584 5.19 -25.34 -12.54
N TYR A 585 5.67 -26.51 -12.12
CA TYR A 585 7.04 -26.97 -12.40
C TYR A 585 7.14 -28.01 -13.52
N GLN A 586 6.01 -28.39 -14.13
CA GLN A 586 5.98 -29.29 -15.29
C GLN A 586 5.34 -28.55 -16.48
N PRO A 587 6.16 -27.99 -17.37
CA PRO A 587 5.66 -27.29 -18.55
C PRO A 587 4.79 -28.22 -19.40
N THR A 588 3.82 -27.63 -20.08
CA THR A 588 2.97 -28.32 -21.06
C THR A 588 3.81 -29.13 -22.05
N ALA A 589 3.38 -30.37 -22.31
CA ALA A 589 4.02 -31.22 -23.30
C ALA A 589 4.07 -30.51 -24.67
N THR A 590 5.16 -30.67 -25.40
CA THR A 590 5.43 -29.89 -26.62
C THR A 590 4.36 -30.04 -27.71
N ASP A 591 3.64 -31.16 -27.73
CA ASP A 591 2.54 -31.47 -28.65
C ASP A 591 1.16 -31.04 -28.13
N ALA A 592 1.04 -30.68 -26.86
CA ALA A 592 -0.24 -30.38 -26.20
C ALA A 592 -0.60 -28.88 -26.16
N TYR A 593 0.31 -27.96 -26.47
CA TYR A 593 0.06 -26.51 -26.39
C TYR A 593 -1.20 -26.05 -27.14
N ARG A 594 -1.50 -26.63 -28.31
CA ARG A 594 -2.70 -26.31 -29.09
C ARG A 594 -3.97 -26.81 -28.41
N ASP A 595 -3.93 -27.99 -27.81
CA ASP A 595 -5.08 -28.60 -27.16
C ASP A 595 -5.39 -27.90 -25.83
N GLU A 596 -4.35 -27.60 -25.04
CA GLU A 596 -4.46 -26.79 -23.81
C GLU A 596 -5.02 -25.39 -24.12
N LEU A 597 -4.54 -24.74 -25.19
CA LEU A 597 -5.06 -23.43 -25.59
C LEU A 597 -6.54 -23.51 -26.00
N ARG A 598 -6.92 -24.54 -26.77
CA ARG A 598 -8.34 -24.75 -27.13
C ARG A 598 -9.19 -24.95 -25.88
N GLN A 599 -8.73 -25.78 -24.93
CA GLN A 599 -9.42 -26.01 -23.67
C GLN A 599 -9.58 -24.72 -22.86
N TYR A 600 -8.52 -23.89 -22.80
CA TYR A 600 -8.56 -22.59 -22.13
C TYR A 600 -9.59 -21.62 -22.75
N LEU A 601 -9.76 -21.67 -24.07
CA LEU A 601 -10.69 -20.82 -24.82
C LEU A 601 -12.15 -21.31 -24.80
N LEU A 602 -12.44 -22.56 -24.41
CA LEU A 602 -13.82 -23.11 -24.38
C LEU A 602 -14.78 -22.31 -23.49
N ARG A 603 -14.26 -21.66 -22.45
CA ARG A 603 -15.05 -20.83 -21.51
C ARG A 603 -15.26 -19.40 -21.99
N VAL A 604 -14.68 -19.02 -23.14
CA VAL A 604 -14.69 -17.66 -23.66
C VAL A 604 -15.67 -17.58 -24.83
N PRO A 605 -16.64 -16.64 -24.83
CA PRO A 605 -17.57 -16.48 -25.96
C PRO A 605 -16.83 -16.21 -27.28
N GLU A 606 -17.16 -16.95 -28.34
CA GLU A 606 -16.50 -16.80 -29.66
C GLU A 606 -16.76 -15.44 -30.32
N GLU A 607 -17.91 -14.83 -30.03
CA GLU A 607 -18.32 -13.54 -30.60
C GLU A 607 -17.66 -12.33 -29.91
N ASP A 608 -17.09 -12.51 -28.71
CA ASP A 608 -16.46 -11.43 -27.94
C ASP A 608 -14.95 -11.39 -28.20
N GLU A 609 -14.55 -10.55 -29.16
CA GLU A 609 -13.15 -10.39 -29.55
C GLU A 609 -12.25 -9.94 -28.40
N GLU A 610 -12.73 -9.05 -27.53
CA GLU A 610 -11.93 -8.48 -26.44
C GLU A 610 -11.59 -9.58 -25.43
N GLN A 611 -12.57 -10.40 -25.05
CA GLN A 611 -12.34 -11.52 -24.15
C GLN A 611 -11.46 -12.60 -24.77
N GLN A 612 -11.62 -12.91 -26.06
CA GLN A 612 -10.74 -13.85 -26.77
C GLN A 612 -9.29 -13.35 -26.75
N LEU A 613 -9.06 -12.08 -27.06
CA LEU A 613 -7.74 -11.46 -27.02
C LEU A 613 -7.12 -11.47 -25.62
N GLU A 614 -7.92 -11.18 -24.61
CA GLU A 614 -7.48 -11.23 -23.22
C GLU A 614 -7.10 -12.67 -22.81
N ALA A 615 -7.91 -13.66 -23.17
CA ALA A 615 -7.63 -15.07 -22.88
C ALA A 615 -6.35 -15.59 -23.52
N LEU A 616 -6.08 -15.24 -24.79
CA LEU A 616 -4.83 -15.58 -25.47
C LEU A 616 -3.60 -15.04 -24.72
N ARG A 617 -3.70 -13.80 -24.21
CA ARG A 617 -2.61 -13.16 -23.46
C ARG A 617 -2.42 -13.81 -22.09
N GLN A 618 -3.51 -14.11 -21.38
CA GLN A 618 -3.44 -14.82 -20.11
C GLN A 618 -2.79 -16.19 -20.26
N PHE A 619 -3.20 -16.96 -21.28
CA PHE A 619 -2.59 -18.26 -21.59
C PHE A 619 -1.10 -18.13 -21.88
N LYS A 620 -0.69 -17.16 -22.72
CA LYS A 620 0.73 -16.89 -22.98
C LYS A 620 1.49 -16.63 -21.67
N GLN A 621 0.97 -15.75 -20.82
CA GLN A 621 1.63 -15.38 -19.57
C GLN A 621 1.76 -16.58 -18.62
N ALA A 622 0.72 -17.39 -18.48
CA ALA A 622 0.73 -18.61 -17.68
C ALA A 622 1.78 -19.61 -18.17
N GLN A 623 1.79 -19.90 -19.47
CA GLN A 623 2.75 -20.83 -20.05
C GLN A 623 4.19 -20.32 -19.96
N GLN A 624 4.43 -19.00 -20.11
CA GLN A 624 5.75 -18.42 -19.89
C GLN A 624 6.20 -18.54 -18.42
N LEU A 625 5.27 -18.39 -17.47
CA LEU A 625 5.55 -18.61 -16.05
C LEU A 625 5.92 -20.07 -15.77
N HIS A 626 5.18 -21.05 -16.31
CA HIS A 626 5.50 -22.47 -16.13
C HIS A 626 6.87 -22.83 -16.73
N ILE A 627 7.19 -22.32 -17.92
CA ILE A 627 8.51 -22.52 -18.55
C ILE A 627 9.61 -21.93 -17.67
N ALA A 628 9.44 -20.69 -17.19
CA ALA A 628 10.41 -20.01 -16.33
C ALA A 628 10.56 -20.70 -14.97
N ALA A 629 9.46 -21.13 -14.35
CA ALA A 629 9.47 -21.84 -13.08
C ALA A 629 10.19 -23.19 -13.19
N ALA A 630 9.97 -23.93 -14.28
CA ALA A 630 10.65 -25.20 -14.54
C ALA A 630 12.14 -25.04 -14.87
N ASP A 631 12.51 -23.98 -15.59
CA ASP A 631 13.90 -23.59 -15.85
C ASP A 631 14.63 -23.26 -14.53
N ILE A 632 14.01 -22.42 -13.69
CA ILE A 632 14.52 -22.06 -12.35
C ILE A 632 14.66 -23.27 -11.43
N ALA A 633 13.67 -24.18 -11.44
CA ALA A 633 13.68 -25.38 -10.60
C ALA A 633 14.60 -26.49 -11.15
N GLY A 634 15.13 -26.34 -12.36
CA GLY A 634 15.94 -27.36 -13.04
C GLY A 634 15.15 -28.60 -13.49
N THR A 635 13.82 -28.53 -13.54
CA THR A 635 12.95 -29.60 -14.04
C THR A 635 12.84 -29.60 -15.57
N LEU A 636 13.02 -28.43 -16.19
CA LEU A 636 13.19 -28.28 -17.64
C LEU A 636 14.66 -27.98 -17.95
N PRO A 637 15.35 -28.81 -18.77
CA PRO A 637 16.68 -28.46 -19.25
C PRO A 637 16.62 -27.14 -20.03
N VAL A 638 17.49 -26.18 -19.70
CA VAL A 638 17.56 -24.87 -20.37
C VAL A 638 17.59 -24.96 -21.91
N MET A 639 18.22 -26.02 -22.41
CA MET A 639 18.26 -26.40 -23.82
C MET A 639 16.89 -26.54 -24.51
N LYS A 640 15.85 -26.85 -23.73
CA LYS A 640 14.46 -27.03 -24.16
C LYS A 640 13.60 -25.79 -23.97
N VAL A 641 14.08 -24.75 -23.28
CA VAL A 641 13.33 -23.50 -23.07
C VAL A 641 12.91 -22.87 -24.41
N SER A 642 13.85 -22.74 -25.35
CA SER A 642 13.53 -22.22 -26.70
C SER A 642 12.57 -23.11 -27.49
N ASP A 643 12.62 -24.43 -27.30
CA ASP A 643 11.67 -25.36 -27.92
C ASP A 643 10.25 -25.06 -27.41
N HIS A 644 10.06 -25.00 -26.09
CA HIS A 644 8.76 -24.70 -25.48
C HIS A 644 8.22 -23.32 -25.87
N LEU A 645 9.08 -22.29 -25.88
CA LEU A 645 8.69 -20.94 -26.29
C LEU A 645 8.27 -20.90 -27.77
N THR A 646 8.92 -21.70 -28.63
CA THR A 646 8.58 -21.82 -30.06
C THR A 646 7.25 -22.54 -30.25
N TRP A 647 7.02 -23.67 -29.57
CA TRP A 647 5.73 -24.37 -29.61
C TRP A 647 4.57 -23.52 -29.09
N LEU A 648 4.79 -22.77 -28.00
CA LEU A 648 3.83 -21.81 -27.48
C LEU A 648 3.47 -20.73 -28.52
N ALA A 649 4.47 -20.14 -29.16
CA ALA A 649 4.26 -19.11 -30.18
C ALA A 649 3.48 -19.65 -31.39
N GLU A 650 3.76 -20.88 -31.82
CA GLU A 650 3.02 -21.54 -32.90
C GLU A 650 1.56 -21.84 -32.54
N ALA A 651 1.30 -22.33 -31.32
CA ALA A 651 -0.06 -22.58 -30.85
C ALA A 651 -0.88 -21.28 -30.79
N ILE A 652 -0.27 -20.21 -30.29
CA ILE A 652 -0.89 -18.88 -30.26
C ILE A 652 -1.13 -18.36 -31.69
N LEU A 653 -0.16 -18.53 -32.59
CA LEU A 653 -0.31 -18.12 -33.99
C LEU A 653 -1.46 -18.86 -34.67
N ASP A 654 -1.58 -20.18 -34.46
CA ASP A 654 -2.70 -20.99 -34.97
C ASP A 654 -4.05 -20.45 -34.51
N ALA A 655 -4.19 -20.13 -33.21
CA ALA A 655 -5.41 -19.57 -32.65
C ALA A 655 -5.71 -18.15 -33.18
N VAL A 656 -4.70 -17.30 -33.33
CA VAL A 656 -4.87 -15.94 -33.90
C VAL A 656 -5.32 -16.01 -35.36
N VAL A 657 -4.73 -16.90 -36.17
CA VAL A 657 -5.14 -17.08 -37.56
C VAL A 657 -6.56 -17.65 -37.61
N GLN A 658 -6.91 -18.61 -36.75
CA GLN A 658 -8.27 -19.14 -36.63
C GLN A 658 -9.29 -18.03 -36.35
N GLN A 659 -9.00 -17.15 -35.38
CA GLN A 659 -9.88 -16.05 -34.99
C GLN A 659 -10.01 -15.02 -36.12
N ALA A 660 -8.88 -14.59 -36.71
CA ALA A 660 -8.88 -13.65 -37.83
C ALA A 660 -9.64 -14.22 -39.04
N TRP A 661 -9.46 -15.52 -39.32
CA TRP A 661 -10.18 -16.22 -40.38
C TRP A 661 -11.69 -16.18 -40.17
N GLY A 662 -12.16 -16.58 -38.99
CA GLY A 662 -13.59 -16.57 -38.65
C GLY A 662 -14.22 -15.19 -38.85
N GLN A 663 -13.52 -14.13 -38.42
CA GLN A 663 -13.98 -12.75 -38.59
C GLN A 663 -14.01 -12.29 -40.05
N MET A 664 -13.02 -12.68 -40.85
CA MET A 664 -13.01 -12.34 -42.28
C MET A 664 -14.12 -13.09 -43.03
N VAL A 665 -14.31 -14.38 -42.74
CA VAL A 665 -15.36 -15.20 -43.36
C VAL A 665 -16.76 -14.71 -42.98
N ALA A 666 -17.01 -14.39 -41.70
CA ALA A 666 -18.29 -13.86 -41.28
C ALA A 666 -18.67 -12.55 -42.01
N ARG A 667 -17.68 -11.75 -42.42
CA ARG A 667 -17.90 -10.45 -43.06
C ARG A 667 -17.92 -10.50 -44.59
N TYR A 668 -17.08 -11.33 -45.19
CA TYR A 668 -16.82 -11.32 -46.64
C TYR A 668 -17.16 -12.66 -47.30
N GLY A 669 -17.43 -13.72 -46.53
CA GLY A 669 -17.52 -15.10 -47.03
C GLY A 669 -16.16 -15.72 -47.30
N LEU A 670 -16.16 -16.88 -47.96
CA LEU A 670 -14.98 -17.64 -48.35
C LEU A 670 -14.55 -17.26 -49.78
N PRO A 671 -13.23 -17.16 -50.06
CA PRO A 671 -12.73 -17.14 -51.42
C PRO A 671 -13.16 -18.41 -52.19
N THR A 672 -13.82 -18.24 -53.35
CA THR A 672 -14.50 -19.36 -54.06
C THR A 672 -13.57 -20.49 -54.49
N HIS A 673 -12.28 -20.24 -54.75
CA HIS A 673 -11.30 -21.29 -55.04
C HIS A 673 -11.06 -22.30 -53.91
N LEU A 674 -11.59 -22.06 -52.70
CA LEU A 674 -11.44 -22.95 -51.55
C LEU A 674 -12.53 -24.02 -51.46
N HIS A 675 -13.59 -23.96 -52.27
CA HIS A 675 -14.70 -24.93 -52.19
C HIS A 675 -14.24 -26.38 -52.36
N ASP A 676 -13.23 -26.61 -53.20
CA ASP A 676 -12.64 -27.94 -53.44
C ASP A 676 -11.33 -28.16 -52.66
N ARG A 677 -10.98 -27.27 -51.71
CA ARG A 677 -9.74 -27.33 -50.93
C ARG A 677 -10.07 -27.52 -49.44
N GLN A 678 -9.45 -28.51 -48.80
CA GLN A 678 -9.58 -28.69 -47.34
C GLN A 678 -8.82 -27.62 -46.53
N GLY A 679 -7.89 -26.91 -47.15
CA GLY A 679 -7.05 -25.88 -46.56
C GLY A 679 -7.54 -24.46 -46.82
N ARG A 680 -6.86 -23.49 -46.19
CA ARG A 680 -7.23 -22.07 -46.24
C ARG A 680 -6.53 -21.27 -47.33
N GLY A 681 -5.61 -21.86 -48.11
CA GLY A 681 -4.86 -21.13 -49.14
C GLY A 681 -3.99 -19.99 -48.60
N PHE A 682 -3.64 -20.05 -47.30
CA PHE A 682 -2.87 -19.03 -46.58
C PHE A 682 -1.80 -19.70 -45.72
N ALA A 683 -0.60 -19.12 -45.71
CA ALA A 683 0.51 -19.58 -44.90
C ALA A 683 1.22 -18.42 -44.19
N VAL A 684 1.74 -18.73 -43.00
CA VAL A 684 2.63 -17.86 -42.24
C VAL A 684 3.99 -18.53 -42.19
N VAL A 685 5.02 -17.80 -42.60
CA VAL A 685 6.42 -18.21 -42.60
C VAL A 685 7.12 -17.51 -41.44
N GLY A 686 7.67 -18.29 -40.52
CA GLY A 686 8.48 -17.80 -39.42
C GLY A 686 9.93 -17.64 -39.88
N TYR A 687 10.47 -16.44 -39.73
CA TYR A 687 11.87 -16.10 -39.96
C TYR A 687 12.62 -15.95 -38.61
N GLY A 688 13.90 -15.60 -38.69
CA GLY A 688 14.69 -15.21 -37.53
C GLY A 688 14.68 -16.27 -36.42
N LYS A 689 14.41 -15.83 -35.19
CA LYS A 689 14.44 -16.71 -34.02
C LYS A 689 13.30 -17.74 -34.03
N LEU A 690 12.11 -17.38 -34.49
CA LEU A 690 10.96 -18.30 -34.57
C LEU A 690 11.26 -19.42 -35.58
N GLY A 691 11.74 -19.04 -36.76
CA GLY A 691 12.09 -19.99 -37.82
C GLY A 691 13.26 -20.91 -37.43
N GLY A 692 14.21 -20.38 -36.65
CA GLY A 692 15.39 -21.09 -36.18
C GLY A 692 15.28 -21.74 -34.80
N TRP A 693 14.09 -21.91 -34.22
CA TRP A 693 13.89 -22.56 -32.91
C TRP A 693 14.71 -21.93 -31.76
N GLU A 694 14.74 -20.60 -31.72
CA GLU A 694 15.61 -19.81 -30.83
C GLU A 694 14.83 -18.68 -30.13
N LEU A 695 13.54 -18.86 -29.88
CA LEU A 695 12.80 -17.87 -29.10
C LEU A 695 13.32 -17.81 -27.66
N GLY A 696 13.42 -16.60 -27.14
CA GLY A 696 13.56 -16.28 -25.71
C GLY A 696 12.31 -15.59 -25.16
N TYR A 697 12.21 -15.42 -23.84
CA TYR A 697 10.99 -14.98 -23.15
C TYR A 697 10.36 -13.68 -23.70
N SER A 698 11.17 -12.74 -24.17
CA SER A 698 10.74 -11.44 -24.71
C SER A 698 11.01 -11.27 -26.21
N SER A 699 11.05 -12.37 -26.98
CA SER A 699 11.36 -12.30 -28.41
C SER A 699 10.17 -11.87 -29.27
N ASP A 700 10.46 -11.06 -30.28
CA ASP A 700 9.55 -10.72 -31.37
C ASP A 700 9.32 -11.92 -32.31
N LEU A 701 8.23 -11.89 -33.06
CA LEU A 701 7.92 -12.88 -34.09
C LEU A 701 8.17 -12.29 -35.49
N ASP A 702 9.20 -12.78 -36.17
CA ASP A 702 9.50 -12.40 -37.55
C ASP A 702 8.59 -13.19 -38.51
N LEU A 703 7.56 -12.54 -39.08
CA LEU A 703 6.51 -13.23 -39.87
C LEU A 703 6.41 -12.69 -41.31
N VAL A 704 6.29 -13.61 -42.27
CA VAL A 704 5.94 -13.31 -43.67
C VAL A 704 4.69 -14.08 -44.06
N PHE A 705 3.73 -13.42 -44.72
CA PHE A 705 2.44 -13.99 -45.08
C PHE A 705 2.40 -14.35 -46.57
N LEU A 706 1.94 -15.55 -46.90
CA LEU A 706 1.80 -16.06 -48.26
C LEU A 706 0.38 -16.55 -48.54
N HIS A 707 -0.05 -16.46 -49.79
CA HIS A 707 -1.27 -17.12 -50.28
C HIS A 707 -1.05 -17.70 -51.68
N ASP A 708 -1.94 -18.57 -52.14
CA ASP A 708 -1.93 -19.10 -53.53
C ASP A 708 -3.19 -18.73 -54.32
N CYS A 709 -3.91 -17.71 -53.87
CA CYS A 709 -5.10 -17.17 -54.54
C CYS A 709 -4.87 -16.75 -56.02
N PRO A 710 -5.62 -17.35 -56.97
CA PRO A 710 -5.71 -16.85 -58.34
C PRO A 710 -6.24 -15.41 -58.42
N ALA A 711 -5.97 -14.71 -59.52
CA ALA A 711 -6.30 -13.29 -59.68
C ALA A 711 -7.79 -13.00 -59.93
N GLU A 712 -8.55 -13.96 -60.46
CA GLU A 712 -9.98 -13.79 -60.81
C GLU A 712 -10.94 -14.36 -59.76
N VAL A 713 -10.44 -14.62 -58.55
CA VAL A 713 -11.24 -15.20 -57.46
C VAL A 713 -11.91 -14.12 -56.64
N MET A 714 -13.21 -14.30 -56.38
CA MET A 714 -14.00 -13.46 -55.49
C MET A 714 -14.39 -14.23 -54.22
N THR A 715 -14.93 -13.52 -53.24
CA THR A 715 -15.47 -14.09 -52.00
C THR A 715 -17.00 -14.23 -52.08
N ASP A 716 -17.56 -15.24 -51.42
CA ASP A 716 -18.97 -15.64 -51.59
C ASP A 716 -19.95 -15.12 -50.51
N GLY A 717 -19.54 -14.14 -49.71
CA GLY A 717 -20.37 -13.57 -48.65
C GLY A 717 -21.22 -12.38 -49.09
N GLU A 718 -21.97 -11.79 -48.14
CA GLU A 718 -22.86 -10.65 -48.41
C GLU A 718 -22.11 -9.44 -48.99
N ARG A 719 -20.84 -9.28 -48.63
CA ARG A 719 -19.96 -8.25 -49.15
C ARG A 719 -18.82 -8.88 -49.95
N GLU A 720 -19.08 -9.09 -51.23
CA GLU A 720 -18.11 -9.62 -52.19
C GLU A 720 -16.89 -8.68 -52.35
N ILE A 721 -15.71 -9.26 -52.21
CA ILE A 721 -14.39 -8.63 -52.45
C ILE A 721 -13.47 -9.59 -53.21
N ASP A 722 -12.42 -9.03 -53.83
CA ASP A 722 -11.33 -9.79 -54.46
C ASP A 722 -10.62 -10.73 -53.45
N GLY A 723 -10.31 -11.94 -53.89
CA GLY A 723 -9.71 -12.98 -53.05
C GLY A 723 -8.31 -12.62 -52.53
N ARG A 724 -7.49 -11.92 -53.31
CA ARG A 724 -6.19 -11.43 -52.83
C ARG A 724 -6.36 -10.30 -51.81
N GLN A 725 -7.37 -9.45 -52.01
CA GLN A 725 -7.75 -8.44 -51.02
C GLN A 725 -8.26 -9.07 -49.72
N PHE A 726 -8.96 -10.21 -49.77
CA PHE A 726 -9.34 -10.96 -48.58
C PHE A 726 -8.12 -11.39 -47.76
N TYR A 727 -7.10 -12.01 -48.39
CA TYR A 727 -5.88 -12.42 -47.69
C TYR A 727 -5.06 -11.24 -47.17
N LEU A 728 -5.06 -10.10 -47.88
CA LEU A 728 -4.42 -8.88 -47.38
C LEU A 728 -5.10 -8.38 -46.09
N ARG A 729 -6.45 -8.36 -46.07
CA ARG A 729 -7.22 -7.99 -44.87
C ARG A 729 -7.02 -9.00 -43.74
N LEU A 730 -6.92 -10.28 -44.06
CA LEU A 730 -6.61 -11.34 -43.09
C LEU A 730 -5.25 -11.09 -42.42
N ALA A 731 -4.20 -10.84 -43.22
CA ALA A 731 -2.87 -10.53 -42.69
C ALA A 731 -2.87 -9.25 -41.83
N GLN A 732 -3.56 -8.19 -42.26
CA GLN A 732 -3.73 -6.97 -41.47
C GLN A 732 -4.45 -7.27 -40.13
N ARG A 733 -5.45 -8.15 -40.16
CA ARG A 733 -6.18 -8.54 -38.96
C ARG A 733 -5.33 -9.35 -37.99
N ILE A 734 -4.54 -10.30 -38.49
CA ILE A 734 -3.57 -11.05 -37.68
C ILE A 734 -2.60 -10.09 -36.97
N MET A 735 -2.00 -9.14 -37.72
CA MET A 735 -1.12 -8.12 -37.14
C MET A 735 -1.81 -7.31 -36.04
N HIS A 736 -3.08 -6.94 -36.25
CA HIS A 736 -3.88 -6.22 -35.26
C HIS A 736 -4.14 -7.06 -33.99
N LEU A 737 -4.53 -8.33 -34.11
CA LEU A 737 -4.81 -9.18 -32.95
C LEU A 737 -3.54 -9.38 -32.08
N PHE A 738 -2.36 -9.48 -32.71
CA PHE A 738 -1.09 -9.57 -31.98
C PHE A 738 -0.72 -8.29 -31.23
N SER A 739 -0.84 -7.14 -31.90
CA SER A 739 -0.32 -5.84 -31.41
C SER A 739 -1.30 -5.02 -30.57
N THR A 740 -2.60 -5.34 -30.61
CA THR A 740 -3.60 -4.63 -29.80
C THR A 740 -3.29 -4.75 -28.32
N ARG A 741 -3.41 -3.66 -27.56
CA ARG A 741 -3.14 -3.67 -26.12
C ARG A 741 -4.43 -3.88 -25.34
N THR A 742 -4.50 -4.95 -24.54
CA THR A 742 -5.57 -5.18 -23.56
C THR A 742 -5.05 -4.97 -22.14
N SER A 743 -5.87 -5.32 -21.13
CA SER A 743 -5.48 -5.24 -19.73
C SER A 743 -4.22 -6.06 -19.41
N SER A 744 -4.03 -7.19 -20.09
CA SER A 744 -2.83 -8.03 -19.98
C SER A 744 -1.73 -7.71 -21.01
N GLY A 745 -1.76 -6.52 -21.63
CA GLY A 745 -0.72 -6.05 -22.54
C GLY A 745 -0.94 -6.50 -23.99
N ILE A 746 0.16 -6.79 -24.71
CA ILE A 746 0.13 -7.27 -26.09
C ILE A 746 0.46 -8.77 -26.14
N LEU A 747 0.10 -9.43 -27.24
CA LEU A 747 0.33 -10.86 -27.39
C LEU A 747 1.77 -11.13 -27.83
N TYR A 748 2.22 -10.59 -28.96
CA TYR A 748 3.62 -10.55 -29.39
C TYR A 748 3.87 -9.29 -30.20
N GLU A 749 5.09 -8.75 -30.13
CA GLU A 749 5.56 -7.85 -31.18
C GLU A 749 5.81 -8.68 -32.44
N VAL A 750 5.33 -8.18 -33.58
CA VAL A 750 5.44 -8.87 -34.86
C VAL A 750 6.22 -8.01 -35.84
N ASP A 751 7.28 -8.58 -36.38
CA ASP A 751 8.12 -7.94 -37.39
C ASP A 751 7.88 -8.58 -38.77
N ALA A 752 7.31 -7.81 -39.69
CA ALA A 752 7.06 -8.24 -41.07
C ALA A 752 8.04 -7.62 -42.09
N ARG A 753 9.19 -7.07 -41.65
CA ARG A 753 10.14 -6.36 -42.51
C ARG A 753 10.95 -7.27 -43.44
N LEU A 754 11.00 -8.57 -43.18
CA LEU A 754 11.71 -9.55 -44.01
C LEU A 754 10.89 -10.05 -45.21
N ARG A 755 9.70 -9.51 -45.44
CA ARG A 755 8.89 -9.81 -46.64
C ARG A 755 9.50 -9.18 -47.90
N PRO A 756 9.16 -9.66 -49.11
CA PRO A 756 9.61 -9.05 -50.37
C PRO A 756 9.44 -7.53 -50.41
N SER A 757 10.49 -6.81 -50.83
CA SER A 757 10.57 -5.33 -50.84
C SER A 757 10.43 -4.65 -49.46
N GLY A 758 10.55 -5.42 -48.38
CA GLY A 758 10.52 -4.93 -46.99
C GLY A 758 9.25 -4.14 -46.65
N ALA A 759 9.42 -3.01 -45.94
CA ALA A 759 8.30 -2.17 -45.51
C ALA A 759 7.49 -1.56 -46.67
N ALA A 760 8.09 -1.42 -47.86
CA ALA A 760 7.43 -0.90 -49.06
C ALA A 760 6.64 -1.96 -49.83
N GLY A 761 6.89 -3.25 -49.57
CA GLY A 761 6.19 -4.36 -50.20
C GLY A 761 4.81 -4.63 -49.60
N MET A 762 3.99 -5.36 -50.37
CA MET A 762 2.69 -5.85 -49.91
C MET A 762 2.84 -6.70 -48.65
N LEU A 763 1.87 -6.62 -47.74
CA LEU A 763 1.93 -7.38 -46.47
C LEU A 763 1.80 -8.89 -46.70
N VAL A 764 1.08 -9.30 -47.75
CA VAL A 764 0.91 -10.68 -48.17
C VAL A 764 1.30 -10.80 -49.65
N THR A 765 1.92 -11.91 -50.01
CA THR A 765 2.42 -12.15 -51.38
C THR A 765 1.92 -13.49 -51.90
N THR A 766 1.72 -13.64 -53.21
CA THR A 766 1.48 -14.98 -53.78
C THR A 766 2.73 -15.83 -53.66
N ALA A 767 2.60 -17.15 -53.49
CA ALA A 767 3.75 -18.06 -53.48
C ALA A 767 4.61 -17.93 -54.76
N ASP A 768 3.98 -17.71 -55.91
CA ASP A 768 4.68 -17.51 -57.19
C ASP A 768 5.43 -16.18 -57.24
N ALA A 769 4.81 -15.06 -56.82
CA ALA A 769 5.51 -13.77 -56.79
C ALA A 769 6.63 -13.76 -55.73
N PHE A 770 6.47 -14.51 -54.64
CA PHE A 770 7.54 -14.74 -53.68
C PHE A 770 8.71 -15.51 -54.31
N ALA A 771 8.43 -16.56 -55.10
CA ALA A 771 9.47 -17.29 -55.82
C ALA A 771 10.19 -16.40 -56.83
N ASP A 772 9.44 -15.65 -57.65
CA ASP A 772 10.00 -14.75 -58.66
C ASP A 772 10.88 -13.66 -58.03
N TYR A 773 10.44 -13.06 -56.92
CA TYR A 773 11.23 -12.08 -56.17
C TYR A 773 12.52 -12.71 -55.62
N GLN A 774 12.42 -13.88 -54.99
CA GLN A 774 13.59 -14.55 -54.41
C GLN A 774 14.62 -14.97 -55.48
N GLN A 775 14.16 -15.27 -56.70
CA GLN A 775 15.04 -15.64 -57.82
C GLN A 775 15.71 -14.43 -58.49
N ASN A 776 14.98 -13.33 -58.66
CA ASN A 776 15.38 -12.25 -59.57
C ASN A 776 15.78 -10.95 -58.88
N GLU A 777 15.28 -10.69 -57.66
CA GLU A 777 15.45 -9.40 -56.97
C GLU A 777 16.14 -9.51 -55.61
N ALA A 778 15.98 -10.63 -54.91
CA ALA A 778 16.46 -10.78 -53.55
C ALA A 778 17.99 -10.74 -53.43
N TRP A 779 18.47 -10.01 -52.43
CA TRP A 779 19.89 -9.93 -52.10
C TRP A 779 20.38 -11.19 -51.36
N THR A 780 21.70 -11.41 -51.36
CA THR A 780 22.33 -12.52 -50.62
C THR A 780 21.94 -12.56 -49.13
N TRP A 781 21.80 -11.41 -48.48
CA TRP A 781 21.37 -11.36 -47.07
C TRP A 781 19.91 -11.79 -46.87
N GLU A 782 19.04 -11.62 -47.86
CA GLU A 782 17.67 -12.14 -47.83
C GLU A 782 17.68 -13.66 -47.98
N HIS A 783 18.56 -14.21 -48.82
CA HIS A 783 18.80 -15.66 -48.90
C HIS A 783 19.39 -16.22 -47.60
N GLN A 784 20.28 -15.48 -46.91
CA GLN A 784 20.76 -15.85 -45.58
C GLN A 784 19.61 -15.93 -44.57
N ALA A 785 18.71 -14.95 -44.58
CA ALA A 785 17.51 -14.97 -43.72
C ALA A 785 16.58 -16.14 -44.07
N LEU A 786 16.45 -16.48 -45.36
CA LEU A 786 15.64 -17.60 -45.85
C LEU A 786 16.16 -18.98 -45.38
N VAL A 787 17.45 -19.13 -45.07
CA VAL A 787 17.99 -20.35 -44.44
C VAL A 787 17.24 -20.66 -43.15
N ARG A 788 16.91 -19.64 -42.36
CA ARG A 788 16.17 -19.80 -41.09
C ARG A 788 14.65 -19.86 -41.25
N ALA A 789 14.13 -19.62 -42.46
CA ALA A 789 12.70 -19.55 -42.68
C ALA A 789 12.05 -20.94 -42.75
N ARG A 790 10.86 -21.07 -42.14
CA ARG A 790 10.00 -22.26 -42.27
C ARG A 790 8.53 -21.89 -42.14
N VAL A 791 7.65 -22.71 -42.67
CA VAL A 791 6.21 -22.56 -42.44
C VAL A 791 5.90 -22.89 -40.98
N VAL A 792 5.21 -21.98 -40.30
CA VAL A 792 4.74 -22.12 -38.91
C VAL A 792 3.22 -22.25 -38.84
N TYR A 793 2.53 -21.87 -39.92
CA TYR A 793 1.11 -22.11 -40.12
C TYR A 793 0.85 -22.22 -41.63
N GLY A 794 0.05 -23.19 -42.06
CA GLY A 794 -0.33 -23.30 -43.47
C GLY A 794 -0.93 -24.67 -43.78
N ASP A 795 -1.68 -24.77 -44.87
CA ASP A 795 -2.12 -26.08 -45.35
C ASP A 795 -0.99 -26.85 -46.06
N PRO A 796 -1.08 -28.20 -46.15
CA PRO A 796 0.00 -29.03 -46.68
C PRO A 796 0.44 -28.67 -48.11
N ALA A 797 -0.48 -28.17 -48.95
CA ALA A 797 -0.17 -27.84 -50.33
C ALA A 797 0.68 -26.57 -50.42
N LEU A 798 0.29 -25.51 -49.68
CA LEU A 798 1.05 -24.26 -49.66
C LEU A 798 2.38 -24.43 -48.90
N GLN A 799 2.42 -25.27 -47.87
CA GLN A 799 3.65 -25.65 -47.20
C GLN A 799 4.63 -26.34 -48.16
N ALA A 800 4.18 -27.38 -48.88
CA ALA A 800 5.02 -28.06 -49.86
C ALA A 800 5.52 -27.13 -50.97
N ARG A 801 4.69 -26.15 -51.38
CA ARG A 801 5.08 -25.13 -52.36
C ARG A 801 6.17 -24.21 -51.81
N PHE A 802 6.03 -23.70 -50.60
CA PHE A 802 7.07 -22.88 -49.95
C PHE A 802 8.37 -23.67 -49.77
N ASP A 803 8.29 -24.90 -49.27
CA ASP A 803 9.47 -25.74 -49.02
C ASP A 803 10.23 -26.03 -50.32
N ALA A 804 9.51 -26.23 -51.44
CA ALA A 804 10.11 -26.35 -52.76
C ALA A 804 10.81 -25.06 -53.19
N ILE A 805 10.14 -23.90 -53.08
CA ILE A 805 10.72 -22.59 -53.42
C ILE A 805 11.99 -22.34 -52.59
N ARG A 806 11.91 -22.50 -51.26
CA ARG A 806 13.05 -22.33 -50.37
C ARG A 806 14.19 -23.24 -50.76
N ARG A 807 13.92 -24.54 -50.98
CA ARG A 807 14.94 -25.49 -51.41
C ARG A 807 15.60 -25.03 -52.71
N ASP A 808 14.81 -24.69 -53.72
CA ASP A 808 15.33 -24.32 -55.04
C ASP A 808 16.27 -23.10 -54.93
N ILE A 809 15.87 -22.05 -54.19
CA ILE A 809 16.69 -20.86 -53.91
C ILE A 809 17.98 -21.20 -53.14
N LEU A 810 17.89 -22.04 -52.11
CA LEU A 810 19.07 -22.42 -51.33
C LEU A 810 20.04 -23.24 -52.18
N THR A 811 19.54 -24.08 -53.09
CA THR A 811 20.34 -24.91 -54.00
C THR A 811 20.85 -24.19 -55.26
N THR A 812 20.57 -22.89 -55.42
CA THR A 812 21.13 -22.10 -56.53
C THR A 812 22.66 -22.12 -56.50
N PRO A 813 23.34 -22.46 -57.61
CA PRO A 813 24.81 -22.41 -57.67
C PRO A 813 25.32 -20.99 -57.44
N ARG A 814 26.27 -20.82 -56.54
CA ARG A 814 26.89 -19.52 -56.20
C ARG A 814 28.41 -19.59 -56.36
N GLU A 815 29.00 -18.50 -56.81
CA GLU A 815 30.47 -18.37 -56.89
C GLU A 815 31.02 -18.19 -55.47
N GLY A 816 31.85 -19.14 -55.04
CA GLY A 816 32.20 -19.31 -53.63
C GLY A 816 32.92 -18.11 -53.02
N ALA A 817 33.81 -17.45 -53.78
CA ALA A 817 34.58 -16.30 -53.27
C ALA A 817 33.72 -15.04 -53.15
N THR A 818 32.85 -14.78 -54.12
CA THR A 818 31.87 -13.68 -54.06
C THR A 818 30.93 -13.86 -52.87
N LEU A 819 30.30 -15.03 -52.72
CA LEU A 819 29.39 -15.30 -51.59
C LEU A 819 30.08 -15.13 -50.24
N GLN A 820 31.31 -15.65 -50.09
CA GLN A 820 32.09 -15.50 -48.85
C GLN A 820 32.33 -14.02 -48.51
N THR A 821 32.68 -13.21 -49.52
CA THR A 821 32.94 -11.78 -49.37
C THR A 821 31.66 -11.05 -48.96
N GLU A 822 30.54 -11.30 -49.63
CA GLU A 822 29.24 -10.66 -49.31
C GLU A 822 28.79 -10.96 -47.88
N VAL A 823 28.90 -12.23 -47.44
CA VAL A 823 28.52 -12.62 -46.07
C VAL A 823 29.42 -11.98 -45.03
N ARG A 824 30.75 -11.95 -45.26
CA ARG A 824 31.71 -11.31 -44.36
C ARG A 824 31.46 -9.81 -44.23
N GLU A 825 31.34 -9.10 -45.36
CA GLU A 825 31.10 -7.65 -45.37
C GLU A 825 29.79 -7.29 -44.68
N MET A 826 28.73 -8.07 -44.91
CA MET A 826 27.45 -7.88 -44.23
C MET A 826 27.60 -8.08 -42.72
N ARG A 827 28.32 -9.12 -42.27
CA ARG A 827 28.54 -9.35 -40.84
C ARG A 827 29.32 -8.22 -40.17
N GLU A 828 30.38 -7.75 -40.81
CA GLU A 828 31.20 -6.65 -40.29
C GLU A 828 30.39 -5.36 -40.19
N LYS A 829 29.58 -5.07 -41.22
CA LYS A 829 28.63 -3.95 -41.20
C LYS A 829 27.63 -4.08 -40.04
N MET A 830 27.05 -5.25 -39.82
CA MET A 830 26.16 -5.50 -38.69
C MET A 830 26.88 -5.34 -37.35
N ARG A 831 28.11 -5.84 -37.22
CA ARG A 831 28.93 -5.71 -35.99
C ARG A 831 29.18 -4.25 -35.66
N ALA A 832 29.47 -3.41 -36.65
CA ALA A 832 29.70 -1.98 -36.44
C ALA A 832 28.47 -1.22 -35.93
N HIS A 833 27.25 -1.69 -36.25
CA HIS A 833 26.00 -1.03 -35.85
C HIS A 833 25.37 -1.62 -34.57
N LEU A 834 25.49 -2.94 -34.38
CA LEU A 834 24.82 -3.72 -33.33
C LEU A 834 25.77 -4.22 -32.23
N GLY A 835 27.09 -4.19 -32.46
CA GLY A 835 28.10 -4.64 -31.51
C GLY A 835 28.14 -3.81 -30.23
N ASN A 836 28.79 -4.34 -29.19
CA ASN A 836 28.80 -3.71 -27.88
C ASN A 836 29.46 -2.33 -27.93
N LYS A 837 28.76 -1.31 -27.41
CA LYS A 837 29.30 0.06 -27.28
C LYS A 837 30.24 0.21 -26.07
N HIS A 838 30.36 -0.81 -25.24
CA HIS A 838 31.21 -0.86 -24.06
C HIS A 838 32.43 -1.75 -24.32
N PRO A 839 33.65 -1.19 -24.47
CA PRO A 839 34.84 -1.94 -24.88
C PRO A 839 35.31 -3.00 -23.87
N ASN A 840 34.81 -2.97 -22.63
CA ASN A 840 35.18 -3.90 -21.55
C ASN A 840 34.08 -4.94 -21.27
N ARG A 841 33.25 -5.28 -22.27
CA ARG A 841 32.16 -6.27 -22.15
C ARG A 841 32.15 -7.15 -23.39
N PHE A 842 31.59 -8.35 -23.25
CA PHE A 842 31.31 -9.24 -24.36
C PHE A 842 29.80 -9.34 -24.56
N ASP A 843 29.28 -8.84 -25.68
CA ASP A 843 27.91 -9.09 -26.11
C ASP A 843 27.80 -10.50 -26.70
N ILE A 844 27.03 -11.36 -26.02
CA ILE A 844 26.91 -12.79 -26.34
C ILE A 844 26.39 -13.00 -27.76
N LYS A 845 25.58 -12.07 -28.28
CA LYS A 845 24.98 -12.18 -29.60
C LYS A 845 25.82 -11.49 -30.67
N ALA A 846 26.20 -10.24 -30.44
CA ALA A 846 26.66 -9.33 -31.49
C ALA A 846 28.17 -9.27 -31.69
N ASP A 847 28.98 -9.62 -30.68
CA ASP A 847 30.44 -9.51 -30.75
C ASP A 847 31.09 -10.73 -31.45
N ALA A 848 32.41 -10.63 -31.67
CA ALA A 848 33.20 -11.69 -32.28
C ALA A 848 33.21 -12.94 -31.38
N GLY A 849 32.95 -14.10 -31.99
CA GLY A 849 32.81 -15.37 -31.29
C GLY A 849 31.43 -15.58 -30.65
N GLY A 850 30.46 -14.69 -30.90
CA GLY A 850 29.10 -14.75 -30.39
C GLY A 850 28.13 -15.54 -31.28
N ILE A 851 26.85 -15.57 -30.90
CA ILE A 851 25.80 -16.34 -31.58
C ILE A 851 25.63 -15.94 -33.04
N THR A 852 25.68 -14.64 -33.36
CA THR A 852 25.51 -14.17 -34.75
C THR A 852 26.62 -14.67 -35.67
N ASP A 853 27.84 -14.89 -35.16
CA ASP A 853 28.92 -15.46 -35.97
C ASP A 853 28.61 -16.91 -36.36
N ILE A 854 28.07 -17.71 -35.43
CA ILE A 854 27.64 -19.10 -35.69
C ILE A 854 26.49 -19.13 -36.69
N GLU A 855 25.49 -18.24 -36.54
CA GLU A 855 24.39 -18.09 -37.50
C GLU A 855 24.93 -17.79 -38.91
N PHE A 856 25.87 -16.86 -39.04
CA PHE A 856 26.44 -16.50 -40.33
C PHE A 856 27.28 -17.63 -40.94
N ILE A 857 28.03 -18.39 -40.13
CA ILE A 857 28.77 -19.58 -40.60
C ILE A 857 27.80 -20.62 -41.16
N THR A 858 26.74 -20.95 -40.43
CA THR A 858 25.77 -21.97 -40.88
C THR A 858 25.02 -21.52 -42.13
N GLN A 859 24.55 -20.27 -42.19
CA GLN A 859 23.89 -19.70 -43.37
C GLN A 859 24.81 -19.70 -44.59
N TYR A 860 26.06 -19.27 -44.43
CA TYR A 860 27.07 -19.28 -45.48
C TYR A 860 27.27 -20.68 -46.06
N LEU A 861 27.51 -21.68 -45.20
CA LEU A 861 27.80 -23.04 -45.63
C LEU A 861 26.60 -23.69 -46.33
N VAL A 862 25.37 -23.41 -45.87
CA VAL A 862 24.15 -23.83 -46.57
C VAL A 862 24.09 -23.20 -47.96
N LEU A 863 24.23 -21.87 -48.08
CA LEU A 863 24.15 -21.18 -49.38
C LEU A 863 25.28 -21.58 -50.35
N ARG A 864 26.45 -21.93 -49.82
CA ARG A 864 27.62 -22.34 -50.61
C ARG A 864 27.51 -23.77 -51.13
N TYR A 865 27.04 -24.70 -50.30
CA TYR A 865 27.15 -26.14 -50.59
C TYR A 865 25.82 -26.82 -50.88
N ALA A 866 24.67 -26.17 -50.70
CA ALA A 866 23.38 -26.80 -50.92
C ALA A 866 23.14 -27.22 -52.38
N SER A 867 23.76 -26.55 -53.38
CA SER A 867 23.68 -26.97 -54.79
C SER A 867 24.18 -28.41 -55.00
N ASP A 868 25.26 -28.77 -54.32
CA ASP A 868 25.89 -30.10 -54.40
C ASP A 868 25.34 -31.07 -53.36
N LYS A 869 24.92 -30.53 -52.21
CA LYS A 869 24.37 -31.28 -51.07
C LYS A 869 22.97 -30.75 -50.69
N PRO A 870 21.92 -31.03 -51.46
CA PRO A 870 20.57 -30.49 -51.19
C PRO A 870 19.99 -30.87 -49.82
N LYS A 871 20.52 -31.94 -49.18
CA LYS A 871 20.13 -32.35 -47.83
C LYS A 871 20.37 -31.28 -46.78
N LEU A 872 21.29 -30.33 -47.02
CA LEU A 872 21.55 -29.19 -46.12
C LEU A 872 20.33 -28.26 -45.95
N THR A 873 19.35 -28.33 -46.86
CA THR A 873 18.13 -27.50 -46.82
C THR A 873 17.03 -28.06 -45.91
N ARG A 874 17.21 -29.24 -45.31
CA ARG A 874 16.14 -29.95 -44.56
C ARG A 874 15.68 -29.23 -43.29
N TRP A 875 16.59 -28.59 -42.58
CA TRP A 875 16.32 -27.90 -41.32
C TRP A 875 16.69 -26.42 -41.41
N SER A 876 16.25 -25.63 -40.43
CA SER A 876 16.38 -24.17 -40.42
C SER A 876 17.04 -23.60 -39.14
N ASP A 877 17.27 -24.43 -38.12
CA ASP A 877 17.97 -24.09 -36.88
C ASP A 877 19.43 -24.52 -36.90
N ASN A 878 20.26 -23.78 -36.15
CA ASN A 878 21.71 -23.95 -36.19
C ASN A 878 22.18 -25.34 -35.77
N VAL A 879 21.54 -25.95 -34.77
CA VAL A 879 21.94 -27.27 -34.24
C VAL A 879 21.79 -28.34 -35.31
N ARG A 880 20.59 -28.45 -35.91
CA ARG A 880 20.35 -29.44 -36.96
C ARG A 880 21.05 -29.08 -38.27
N ILE A 881 21.31 -27.81 -38.56
CA ILE A 881 22.14 -27.41 -39.70
C ILE A 881 23.61 -27.86 -39.50
N LEU A 882 24.20 -27.64 -38.32
CA LEU A 882 25.56 -28.10 -38.00
C LEU A 882 25.66 -29.63 -38.08
N GLU A 883 24.64 -30.34 -37.61
CA GLU A 883 24.55 -31.80 -37.76
C GLU A 883 24.52 -32.20 -39.25
N LEU A 884 23.71 -31.53 -40.07
CA LEU A 884 23.66 -31.77 -41.52
C LEU A 884 25.00 -31.45 -42.22
N LEU A 885 25.71 -30.41 -41.79
CA LEU A 885 27.02 -30.05 -42.34
C LEU A 885 28.05 -31.16 -42.10
N ALA A 886 28.02 -31.78 -40.91
CA ALA A 886 28.85 -32.94 -40.61
C ALA A 886 28.44 -34.18 -41.39
N GLN A 887 27.14 -34.53 -41.41
CA GLN A 887 26.60 -35.70 -42.12
C GLN A 887 26.81 -35.67 -43.64
N ASN A 888 27.10 -34.50 -44.22
CA ASN A 888 27.31 -34.33 -45.66
C ASN A 888 28.76 -33.99 -46.03
N ASP A 889 29.70 -34.21 -45.10
CA ASP A 889 31.15 -34.05 -45.28
C ASP A 889 31.58 -32.62 -45.63
N ILE A 890 30.84 -31.60 -45.15
CA ILE A 890 31.21 -30.19 -45.33
C ILE A 890 32.08 -29.71 -44.16
N MET A 891 31.74 -30.12 -42.94
CA MET A 891 32.44 -29.73 -41.72
C MET A 891 32.86 -30.98 -40.94
N ASP A 892 34.05 -30.96 -40.34
CA ASP A 892 34.52 -32.04 -39.48
C ASP A 892 33.56 -32.23 -38.29
N GLU A 893 33.26 -33.47 -37.90
CA GLU A 893 32.32 -33.75 -36.82
C GLU A 893 32.71 -33.09 -35.49
N GLU A 894 34.02 -32.97 -35.21
CA GLU A 894 34.52 -32.32 -34.01
C GLU A 894 34.24 -30.81 -34.02
N GLU A 895 34.42 -30.15 -35.17
CA GLU A 895 34.12 -28.73 -35.34
C GLU A 895 32.61 -28.47 -35.22
N ALA A 896 31.78 -29.29 -35.89
CA ALA A 896 30.33 -29.17 -35.81
C ALA A 896 29.79 -29.36 -34.39
N ARG A 897 30.33 -30.35 -33.65
CA ARG A 897 30.00 -30.57 -32.22
C ARG A 897 30.46 -29.40 -31.35
N ALA A 898 31.65 -28.85 -31.59
CA ALA A 898 32.18 -27.73 -30.83
C ALA A 898 31.37 -26.44 -31.06
N LEU A 899 30.98 -26.14 -32.30
CA LEU A 899 30.09 -25.02 -32.62
C LEU A 899 28.68 -25.22 -32.06
N THR A 900 28.16 -26.44 -32.10
CA THR A 900 26.85 -26.77 -31.50
C THR A 900 26.91 -26.48 -30.00
N HIS A 901 27.92 -26.97 -29.30
CA HIS A 901 28.10 -26.72 -27.88
C HIS A 901 28.24 -25.22 -27.56
N ALA A 902 29.06 -24.49 -28.33
CA ALA A 902 29.23 -23.05 -28.15
C ALA A 902 27.89 -22.31 -28.34
N TYR A 903 27.14 -22.61 -29.40
CA TYR A 903 25.83 -22.01 -29.66
C TYR A 903 24.86 -22.26 -28.50
N THR A 904 24.76 -23.51 -28.05
CA THR A 904 23.85 -23.88 -26.97
C THR A 904 24.22 -23.20 -25.66
N THR A 905 25.51 -23.20 -25.30
CA THR A 905 26.01 -22.57 -24.07
C THR A 905 25.74 -21.06 -24.05
N LEU A 906 26.03 -20.37 -25.17
CA LEU A 906 25.80 -18.93 -25.29
C LEU A 906 24.30 -18.58 -25.26
N ARG A 907 23.47 -19.38 -25.92
CA ARG A 907 22.01 -19.20 -25.91
C ARG A 907 21.41 -19.43 -24.53
N ASP A 908 21.84 -20.48 -23.85
CA ASP A 908 21.39 -20.80 -22.49
C ASP A 908 21.79 -19.69 -21.50
N ALA A 909 22.96 -19.08 -21.69
CA ALA A 909 23.37 -17.92 -20.92
C ALA A 909 22.45 -16.71 -21.14
N LEU A 910 21.93 -16.48 -22.35
CA LEU A 910 20.94 -15.42 -22.59
C LEU A 910 19.61 -15.68 -21.88
N HIS A 911 19.16 -16.94 -21.80
CA HIS A 911 17.95 -17.28 -21.03
C HIS A 911 18.15 -17.02 -19.54
N HIS A 912 19.31 -17.41 -18.99
CA HIS A 912 19.65 -17.11 -17.60
C HIS A 912 19.72 -15.60 -17.33
N LEU A 913 20.35 -14.82 -18.20
CA LEU A 913 20.39 -13.36 -18.09
C LEU A 913 18.99 -12.75 -18.16
N ALA A 914 18.12 -13.27 -19.03
CA ALA A 914 16.73 -12.83 -19.12
C ALA A 914 15.95 -13.10 -17.83
N LEU A 915 16.10 -14.29 -17.23
CA LEU A 915 15.52 -14.61 -15.92
C LEU A 915 16.00 -13.64 -14.83
N GLN A 916 17.23 -13.13 -14.94
CA GLN A 916 17.83 -12.15 -14.02
C GLN A 916 17.57 -10.68 -14.39
N GLU A 917 16.81 -10.40 -15.46
CA GLU A 917 16.63 -9.04 -16.02
C GLU A 917 17.97 -8.31 -16.28
N LEU A 918 19.01 -9.07 -16.61
CA LEU A 918 20.33 -8.56 -16.93
C LEU A 918 20.48 -8.37 -18.46
N PRO A 919 21.27 -7.39 -18.91
CA PRO A 919 21.54 -7.20 -20.33
C PRO A 919 22.31 -8.40 -20.91
N GLY A 920 22.15 -8.64 -22.21
CA GLY A 920 22.80 -9.74 -22.96
C GLY A 920 24.32 -9.64 -23.15
N HIS A 921 25.01 -8.89 -22.28
CA HIS A 921 26.45 -8.73 -22.31
C HIS A 921 27.09 -9.06 -20.95
N VAL A 922 28.23 -9.74 -20.98
CA VAL A 922 28.92 -10.27 -19.79
C VAL A 922 30.34 -9.72 -19.66
N ALA A 923 31.05 -10.16 -18.62
CA ALA A 923 32.46 -9.85 -18.44
C ALA A 923 33.30 -10.34 -19.64
N PRO A 924 34.35 -9.62 -20.05
CA PRO A 924 35.12 -9.93 -21.25
C PRO A 924 35.91 -11.24 -21.15
N GLU A 925 36.12 -11.78 -19.95
CA GLU A 925 36.78 -13.08 -19.71
C GLU A 925 35.80 -14.27 -19.83
N ALA A 926 34.49 -14.01 -19.83
CA ALA A 926 33.49 -15.06 -19.93
C ALA A 926 33.51 -15.72 -21.32
N PHE A 927 33.22 -17.02 -21.34
CA PHE A 927 33.09 -17.84 -22.55
C PHE A 927 34.31 -17.81 -23.48
N SER A 928 35.53 -17.65 -22.93
CA SER A 928 36.75 -17.51 -23.73
C SER A 928 36.97 -18.69 -24.68
N ARG A 929 36.76 -19.92 -24.21
CA ARG A 929 36.91 -21.14 -25.00
C ARG A 929 35.91 -21.21 -26.15
N GLU A 930 34.64 -20.93 -25.88
CA GLU A 930 33.57 -20.92 -26.89
C GLU A 930 33.85 -19.85 -27.95
N ARG A 931 34.26 -18.65 -27.51
CA ARG A 931 34.58 -17.53 -28.41
C ARG A 931 35.78 -17.82 -29.29
N GLU A 932 36.84 -18.41 -28.74
CA GLU A 932 38.02 -18.81 -29.50
C GLU A 932 37.66 -19.87 -30.55
N GLN A 933 36.84 -20.86 -30.18
CA GLN A 933 36.37 -21.89 -31.11
C GLN A 933 35.56 -21.28 -32.26
N VAL A 934 34.59 -20.42 -31.96
CA VAL A 934 33.74 -19.76 -32.96
C VAL A 934 34.60 -18.85 -33.86
N SER A 935 35.56 -18.12 -33.27
CA SER A 935 36.47 -17.25 -34.02
C SER A 935 37.42 -18.03 -34.94
N ALA A 936 37.88 -19.21 -34.50
CA ALA A 936 38.70 -20.10 -35.34
C ALA A 936 37.89 -20.63 -36.53
N SER A 937 36.63 -21.05 -36.31
CA SER A 937 35.73 -21.45 -37.40
C SER A 937 35.39 -20.27 -38.32
N TRP A 938 35.16 -19.08 -37.78
CA TRP A 938 34.98 -17.86 -38.57
C TRP A 938 36.18 -17.60 -39.49
N GLN A 939 37.39 -17.72 -38.94
CA GLN A 939 38.62 -17.55 -39.70
C GLN A 939 38.76 -18.62 -40.80
N LYS A 940 38.45 -19.89 -40.49
CA LYS A 940 38.51 -21.01 -41.45
C LYS A 940 37.55 -20.85 -42.63
N TRP A 941 36.32 -20.40 -42.37
CA TRP A 941 35.26 -20.44 -43.38
C TRP A 941 35.00 -19.10 -44.09
N LEU A 942 35.29 -17.96 -43.46
CA LEU A 942 34.93 -16.64 -43.99
C LEU A 942 36.13 -15.70 -44.20
N MET A 943 37.33 -16.08 -43.75
CA MET A 943 38.56 -15.27 -43.93
C MET A 943 39.65 -15.95 -44.75
N ALA A 944 39.65 -17.29 -44.81
CA ALA A 944 40.54 -18.09 -45.65
C ALA A 944 39.91 -18.35 -47.03
#